data_AF-A0A0N4ZIT7-F1
#
_entry.id   AF-A0A0N4ZIT7-F1
#
_cell.length_a   1.000
_cell.length_b   1.000
_cell.length_c   1.000
_cell.angle_alpha   90.00
_cell.angle_beta   90.00
_cell.angle_gamma   90.00
#
_symmetry.space_group_name_H-M   'P 1'
#
loop_
_entity.id
_entity.type
_entity.pdbx_description
1 polymer ?
#
loop_
_entity_poly.entity_id
_entity_poly.type
_entity_poly.pdbx_seq_one_letter_code
_entity_poly.pdbx_strand_id
1 'polypeptide(L)'
;MEDNLEEHQDIAMGESPTDSIISEILQRSFSMSSMTSVTEENRHSDQTLKEIGDILNRKHSVVQIMNKTLEGLNHSYEFKKSSQEDLIFDLFRIPNKEEASMGKLISVLRSFGIRDDDPRMKQTIEKMMMYEQESSDDCDSRHNRLNREQFNICIQPSIALISQALRNQLVLPNWSEFIGRIKDIFDSLKNETGGTVATYIPQLARQSPNRWGMSICTIDGQRYSLGDCKIPFCFQSVSKAFNYAIAASDVGADTVHSFVGHEPSGRLFNEICLDNQGKPHNPMINAGAIIVTSLLKREMSMADRYDFVLDQYKKLSGGGYIGFNNATFLSERATADRNYSLSYYMKENGCFPKEMTSLTETLDLYFQLCSLETNCDSAAVMAATLANGGVCPLTYKKCVESRPCRDVLSLMYSCGMYDYSGQFSFHVGLPAKSGVSGAMIVVIPNLMGICLWSPPLDRLGNTVRGVKFCQRLIETFNFHNYDSLLHTDEKKIDPRRRVGNKDTDLVVSLLFAAKNGEIQTVRRLYLQGANLNMSDYDGRTALHLAACEGHPTLVRFLLTVGKVNYAPQDRWGKTPYDEAKAFGKEECAKILHSYEIKKRKILTREAIVDAVIKEERNEEKSLNTGNNEIHRNTDSDSGGTSDQEEDHTGLSMLNDINEESSDSDQQRHSIIIRHFSPEE
;
A
#
# COMPACT_ATOMS: atom_id res chain seq x y z
N MET A 1 -61.63 35.14 -5.00
CA MET A 1 -62.23 35.95 -3.93
C MET A 1 -62.48 34.99 -2.81
N GLU A 2 -62.09 35.36 -1.59
CA GLU A 2 -62.30 34.62 -0.33
C GLU A 2 -61.68 33.20 -0.32
N ASP A 3 -60.60 32.93 0.42
CA ASP A 3 -60.41 33.03 1.88
C ASP A 3 -61.32 32.09 2.68
N ASN A 4 -60.71 31.07 3.29
CA ASN A 4 -60.85 30.82 4.72
C ASN A 4 -59.64 30.00 5.21
N LEU A 5 -59.32 30.15 6.49
CA LEU A 5 -58.24 29.42 7.16
C LEU A 5 -58.81 28.23 7.93
N GLU A 6 -58.02 27.16 8.08
CA GLU A 6 -58.20 26.20 9.17
C GLU A 6 -56.90 26.14 10.00
N GLU A 7 -57.05 26.14 11.31
CA GLU A 7 -55.96 26.07 12.28
C GLU A 7 -55.57 24.60 12.53
N HIS A 8 -54.27 24.30 12.56
CA HIS A 8 -53.77 23.06 13.15
C HIS A 8 -52.75 23.36 14.24
N GLN A 9 -52.88 22.62 15.35
CA GLN A 9 -52.20 22.89 16.61
C GLN A 9 -50.78 22.31 16.64
N ASP A 10 -49.82 23.09 17.09
CA ASP A 10 -48.46 22.62 17.35
C ASP A 10 -48.41 21.57 18.47
N ILE A 11 -48.03 20.34 18.14
CA ILE A 11 -47.63 19.32 19.11
C ILE A 11 -46.10 19.34 19.20
N ALA A 12 -45.58 20.06 20.19
CA ALA A 12 -44.14 20.11 20.46
C ALA A 12 -43.63 18.75 20.96
N MET A 13 -43.06 17.94 20.06
CA MET A 13 -42.24 16.79 20.46
C MET A 13 -40.87 17.27 20.95
N GLY A 14 -40.54 16.99 22.21
CA GLY A 14 -39.23 17.32 22.77
C GLY A 14 -38.11 16.49 22.15
N GLU A 15 -36.98 17.13 21.85
CA GLU A 15 -35.78 16.49 21.31
C GLU A 15 -35.23 15.43 22.28
N SER A 16 -34.67 14.34 21.75
CA SER A 16 -34.12 13.29 22.62
C SER A 16 -32.75 13.71 23.20
N PRO A 17 -32.40 13.29 24.43
CA PRO A 17 -31.06 13.53 24.98
C PRO A 17 -29.93 12.99 24.09
N THR A 18 -30.23 11.94 23.32
CA THR A 18 -29.33 11.34 22.32
C THR A 18 -29.02 12.28 21.15
N ASP A 19 -29.97 13.08 20.67
CA ASP A 19 -29.75 14.00 19.56
C ASP A 19 -28.90 15.22 19.98
N SER A 20 -29.08 15.68 21.22
CA SER A 20 -28.22 16.70 21.83
C SER A 20 -26.77 16.20 21.98
N ILE A 21 -26.57 14.95 22.39
CA ILE A 21 -25.23 14.34 22.51
C ILE A 21 -24.60 14.11 21.13
N ILE A 22 -25.37 13.66 20.14
CA ILE A 22 -24.88 13.44 18.77
C ILE A 22 -24.51 14.79 18.12
N SER A 23 -25.30 15.85 18.31
CA SER A 23 -24.99 17.18 17.81
C SER A 23 -23.79 17.83 18.52
N GLU A 24 -23.61 17.64 19.83
CA GLU A 24 -22.36 18.00 20.53
C GLU A 24 -21.14 17.24 19.97
N ILE A 25 -21.25 15.93 19.74
CA ILE A 25 -20.15 15.11 19.19
C ILE A 25 -19.80 15.57 17.77
N LEU A 26 -20.81 15.86 16.93
CA LEU A 26 -20.61 16.38 15.59
C LEU A 26 -19.98 17.78 15.63
N GLN A 27 -20.49 18.71 16.42
CA GLN A 27 -19.89 20.05 16.58
C GLN A 27 -18.45 19.99 17.10
N ARG A 28 -18.13 19.11 18.05
CA ARG A 28 -16.76 18.91 18.52
C ARG A 28 -15.87 18.30 17.44
N SER A 29 -16.35 17.36 16.63
CA SER A 29 -15.59 16.82 15.49
C SER A 29 -15.30 17.89 14.42
N PHE A 30 -16.27 18.74 14.09
CA PHE A 30 -16.08 19.88 13.20
C PHE A 30 -15.11 20.91 13.80
N SER A 31 -15.24 21.22 15.10
CA SER A 31 -14.32 22.12 15.81
C SER A 31 -12.88 21.61 15.88
N MET A 32 -12.66 20.29 15.94
CA MET A 32 -11.32 19.71 15.85
C MET A 32 -10.75 19.83 14.43
N SER A 33 -11.58 19.75 13.39
CA SER A 33 -11.17 19.95 12.00
C SER A 33 -10.96 21.41 11.58
N SER A 34 -11.51 22.39 12.33
CA SER A 34 -11.46 23.81 11.97
C SER A 34 -10.32 24.61 12.59
N MET A 35 -9.42 23.96 13.34
CA MET A 35 -8.28 24.62 14.01
C MET A 35 -6.94 23.88 13.92
N THR A 36 -6.85 22.75 13.19
CA THR A 36 -5.56 22.36 12.63
C THR A 36 -5.17 23.36 11.55
N SER A 37 -3.91 23.80 11.54
CA SER A 37 -3.40 24.60 10.43
C SER A 37 -3.25 23.70 9.20
N VAL A 38 -4.16 23.87 8.23
CA VAL A 38 -4.28 23.10 6.96
C VAL A 38 -2.96 23.04 6.13
N THR A 39 -2.00 23.89 6.49
CA THR A 39 -0.63 23.98 5.98
C THR A 39 0.26 22.77 6.24
N GLU A 40 0.04 21.99 7.31
CA GLU A 40 0.93 20.83 7.63
C GLU A 40 0.46 19.52 6.99
N GLU A 41 -0.84 19.19 7.05
CA GLU A 41 -1.38 17.91 6.54
C GLU A 41 -1.19 17.68 5.03
N ASN A 42 -0.98 18.74 4.25
CA ASN A 42 -0.87 18.68 2.78
C ASN A 42 0.58 18.78 2.28
N ARG A 43 1.57 18.71 3.17
CA ARG A 43 2.99 18.92 2.85
C ARG A 43 3.57 17.80 1.97
N HIS A 44 4.40 18.17 1.00
CA HIS A 44 5.18 17.24 0.17
C HIS A 44 6.42 16.75 0.94
N SER A 45 6.94 15.56 0.62
CA SER A 45 8.16 15.04 1.26
C SER A 45 9.38 15.92 0.93
N ASP A 46 10.38 15.97 1.82
CA ASP A 46 11.63 16.71 1.57
C ASP A 46 12.37 16.20 0.32
N GLN A 47 12.27 14.91 -0.01
CA GLN A 47 12.81 14.36 -1.25
C GLN A 47 12.02 14.87 -2.47
N THR A 48 10.70 14.85 -2.44
CA THR A 48 9.84 15.39 -3.50
C THR A 48 10.05 16.89 -3.69
N LEU A 49 10.16 17.66 -2.60
CA LEU A 49 10.47 19.09 -2.62
C LEU A 49 11.86 19.38 -3.19
N LYS A 50 12.85 18.50 -2.95
CA LYS A 50 14.18 18.57 -3.55
C LYS A 50 14.16 18.23 -5.04
N GLU A 51 13.46 17.18 -5.45
CA GLU A 51 13.26 16.79 -6.85
C GLU A 51 12.60 17.94 -7.65
N ILE A 52 11.52 18.53 -7.12
CA ILE A 52 10.89 19.73 -7.69
C ILE A 52 11.84 20.95 -7.63
N GLY A 53 12.59 21.12 -6.53
CA GLY A 53 13.59 22.17 -6.35
C GLY A 53 14.68 22.18 -7.43
N ASP A 54 15.14 20.99 -7.83
CA ASP A 54 16.11 20.79 -8.90
C ASP A 54 15.45 20.95 -10.28
N ILE A 55 14.26 20.38 -10.55
CA ILE A 55 13.52 20.61 -11.81
C ILE A 55 13.24 22.12 -12.04
N LEU A 56 12.88 22.86 -10.99
CA LEU A 56 12.61 24.29 -11.09
C LEU A 56 13.87 25.16 -11.13
N ASN A 57 15.06 24.63 -10.83
CA ASN A 57 16.32 25.37 -10.59
C ASN A 57 16.20 26.40 -9.43
N ARG A 58 15.53 26.05 -8.33
CA ARG A 58 15.16 26.96 -7.22
C ARG A 58 15.38 26.35 -5.81
N LYS A 59 16.59 25.84 -5.55
CA LYS A 59 16.92 24.97 -4.40
C LYS A 59 16.53 25.46 -2.98
N HIS A 60 16.38 26.77 -2.74
CA HIS A 60 16.04 27.32 -1.40
C HIS A 60 14.67 28.02 -1.30
N SER A 61 13.94 28.22 -2.40
CA SER A 61 12.70 29.03 -2.41
C SER A 61 11.43 28.22 -2.69
N VAL A 62 11.56 27.01 -3.25
CA VAL A 62 10.40 26.19 -3.66
C VAL A 62 9.45 25.87 -2.51
N VAL A 63 9.92 25.59 -1.29
CA VAL A 63 9.03 25.30 -0.15
C VAL A 63 8.09 26.48 0.14
N GLN A 64 8.60 27.71 0.14
CA GLN A 64 7.79 28.92 0.39
C GLN A 64 6.82 29.22 -0.75
N ILE A 65 7.28 29.10 -2.01
CA ILE A 65 6.42 29.33 -3.19
C ILE A 65 5.33 28.25 -3.26
N MET A 66 5.69 26.98 -3.08
CA MET A 66 4.78 25.85 -3.16
C MET A 66 3.74 25.89 -2.04
N ASN A 67 4.11 26.24 -0.79
CA ASN A 67 3.16 26.47 0.29
C ASN A 67 2.20 27.63 -0.03
N LYS A 68 2.70 28.74 -0.59
CA LYS A 68 1.83 29.87 -0.99
C LYS A 68 0.87 29.50 -2.13
N THR A 69 1.33 28.72 -3.11
CA THR A 69 0.47 28.17 -4.18
C THR A 69 -0.54 27.15 -3.60
N LEU A 70 -0.14 26.33 -2.63
CA LEU A 70 -0.99 25.36 -1.93
C LEU A 70 -2.12 26.05 -1.16
N GLU A 71 -1.80 27.10 -0.39
CA GLU A 71 -2.76 27.99 0.28
C GLU A 71 -3.72 28.61 -0.76
N GLY A 72 -3.20 29.17 -1.86
CA GLY A 72 -4.03 29.75 -2.92
C GLY A 72 -4.96 28.74 -3.61
N LEU A 73 -4.51 27.51 -3.86
CA LEU A 73 -5.30 26.44 -4.49
C LEU A 73 -6.28 25.76 -3.52
N ASN A 74 -6.11 25.91 -2.21
CA ASN A 74 -7.07 25.47 -1.20
C ASN A 74 -8.14 26.54 -0.94
N HIS A 75 -7.74 27.82 -0.82
CA HIS A 75 -8.63 28.94 -0.56
C HIS A 75 -9.14 29.65 -1.84
N SER A 76 -9.07 28.99 -3.01
CA SER A 76 -9.48 29.59 -4.30
C SER A 76 -10.98 29.92 -4.37
N TYR A 77 -11.80 29.36 -3.49
CA TYR A 77 -13.22 29.68 -3.36
C TYR A 77 -13.50 30.91 -2.48
N GLU A 78 -12.55 31.29 -1.62
CA GLU A 78 -12.70 32.40 -0.67
C GLU A 78 -12.05 33.69 -1.18
N PHE A 79 -10.93 33.59 -1.91
CA PHE A 79 -10.22 34.75 -2.46
C PHE A 79 -10.64 35.11 -3.89
N LYS A 80 -11.45 36.16 -4.03
CA LYS A 80 -11.78 36.85 -5.31
C LYS A 80 -10.58 37.53 -6.02
N LYS A 81 -9.36 37.00 -5.95
CA LYS A 81 -8.12 37.68 -6.39
C LYS A 81 -7.13 36.88 -7.24
N SER A 82 -7.34 35.59 -7.48
CA SER A 82 -6.49 34.79 -8.39
C SER A 82 -7.27 33.62 -8.98
N SER A 83 -7.06 33.30 -10.26
CA SER A 83 -7.51 32.02 -10.82
C SER A 83 -6.59 30.88 -10.36
N GLN A 84 -7.03 29.62 -10.47
CA GLN A 84 -6.14 28.48 -10.16
C GLN A 84 -5.02 28.39 -11.20
N GLU A 85 -5.33 28.78 -12.43
CA GLU A 85 -4.44 28.86 -13.57
C GLU A 85 -3.31 29.88 -13.33
N ASP A 86 -3.62 31.08 -12.82
CA ASP A 86 -2.63 32.11 -12.48
C ASP A 86 -1.67 31.66 -11.36
N LEU A 87 -2.18 30.94 -10.35
CA LEU A 87 -1.37 30.43 -9.24
C LEU A 87 -0.39 29.34 -9.70
N ILE A 88 -0.76 28.56 -10.72
CA ILE A 88 0.09 27.56 -11.36
C ILE A 88 1.07 28.23 -12.32
N PHE A 89 0.64 29.25 -13.08
CA PHE A 89 1.54 30.06 -13.91
C PHE A 89 2.65 30.69 -13.06
N ASP A 90 2.31 31.36 -11.95
CA ASP A 90 3.28 32.01 -11.08
C ASP A 90 4.30 31.02 -10.45
N LEU A 91 3.87 29.78 -10.16
CA LEU A 91 4.75 28.70 -9.70
C LEU A 91 5.79 28.32 -10.78
N PHE A 92 5.33 28.11 -12.02
CA PHE A 92 6.17 27.68 -13.16
C PHE A 92 6.81 28.82 -13.98
N ARG A 93 6.53 30.08 -13.62
CA ARG A 93 7.09 31.29 -14.23
C ARG A 93 8.60 31.33 -14.13
N ILE A 94 9.28 31.64 -15.23
CA ILE A 94 10.74 31.74 -15.31
C ILE A 94 11.21 33.01 -14.56
N PRO A 95 12.29 32.97 -13.76
CA PRO A 95 12.83 34.19 -13.14
C PRO A 95 13.12 35.28 -14.17
N ASN A 96 12.72 36.52 -13.86
CA ASN A 96 12.91 37.71 -14.69
C ASN A 96 12.21 37.68 -16.08
N LYS A 97 11.16 36.86 -16.24
CA LYS A 97 10.30 36.82 -17.44
C LYS A 97 8.83 36.64 -17.07
N GLU A 98 7.93 37.15 -17.91
CA GLU A 98 6.48 36.83 -17.86
C GLU A 98 6.14 35.63 -18.77
N GLU A 99 6.98 34.59 -18.69
CA GLU A 99 6.86 33.32 -19.42
C GLU A 99 6.88 32.16 -18.40
N ALA A 100 6.02 31.16 -18.57
CA ALA A 100 6.07 29.90 -17.81
C ALA A 100 6.48 28.73 -18.71
N SER A 101 7.15 27.72 -18.13
CA SER A 101 7.67 26.56 -18.86
C SER A 101 6.76 25.35 -18.71
N MET A 102 6.06 24.96 -19.79
CA MET A 102 5.24 23.75 -19.83
C MET A 102 6.08 22.48 -19.66
N GLY A 103 7.32 22.46 -20.16
CA GLY A 103 8.24 21.34 -19.98
C GLY A 103 8.56 21.07 -18.50
N LYS A 104 8.69 22.12 -17.67
CA LYS A 104 8.84 21.98 -16.22
C LYS A 104 7.58 21.47 -15.53
N LEU A 105 6.40 21.93 -15.94
CA LEU A 105 5.11 21.42 -15.45
C LEU A 105 4.96 19.92 -15.72
N ILE A 106 5.21 19.48 -16.97
CA ILE A 106 5.15 18.06 -17.34
C ILE A 106 6.19 17.26 -16.54
N SER A 107 7.42 17.77 -16.37
CA SER A 107 8.44 17.11 -15.56
C SER A 107 8.05 16.93 -14.09
N VAL A 108 7.31 17.88 -13.50
CA VAL A 108 6.80 17.77 -12.12
C VAL A 108 5.63 16.79 -12.04
N LEU A 109 4.73 16.77 -13.04
CA LEU A 109 3.64 15.78 -13.12
C LEU A 109 4.19 14.34 -13.24
N ARG A 110 5.29 14.14 -13.99
CA ARG A 110 5.99 12.84 -14.05
C ARG A 110 6.54 12.40 -12.69
N SER A 111 7.08 13.30 -11.86
CA SER A 111 7.53 12.94 -10.50
C SER A 111 6.39 12.53 -9.56
N PHE A 112 5.15 12.98 -9.82
CA PHE A 112 3.96 12.47 -9.13
C PHE A 112 3.38 11.17 -9.74
N GLY A 113 3.98 10.65 -10.81
CA GLY A 113 3.56 9.42 -11.49
C GLY A 113 2.56 9.61 -12.62
N ILE A 114 2.17 10.85 -12.95
CA ILE A 114 1.30 11.13 -14.09
C ILE A 114 2.17 11.13 -15.36
N ARG A 115 1.87 10.21 -16.28
CA ARG A 115 2.63 10.01 -17.53
C ARG A 115 2.09 10.89 -18.67
N ASP A 116 2.95 11.23 -19.61
CA ASP A 116 2.60 11.96 -20.84
C ASP A 116 1.52 11.24 -21.65
N ASP A 117 1.52 9.90 -21.65
CA ASP A 117 0.49 9.06 -22.27
C ASP A 117 -0.79 8.93 -21.43
N ASP A 118 -1.18 9.96 -20.67
CA ASP A 118 -2.44 10.02 -19.95
C ASP A 118 -3.55 10.67 -20.81
N PRO A 119 -4.67 9.97 -21.10
CA PRO A 119 -5.76 10.51 -21.90
C PRO A 119 -6.36 11.81 -21.34
N ARG A 120 -6.25 12.06 -20.03
CA ARG A 120 -6.73 13.30 -19.38
C ARG A 120 -5.81 14.49 -19.66
N MET A 121 -4.52 14.24 -19.88
CA MET A 121 -3.51 15.25 -20.25
C MET A 121 -3.46 15.52 -21.76
N LYS A 122 -4.03 14.62 -22.58
CA LYS A 122 -3.96 14.67 -24.04
C LYS A 122 -4.26 16.05 -24.63
N GLN A 123 -5.38 16.68 -24.26
CA GLN A 123 -5.76 17.99 -24.82
C GLN A 123 -4.78 19.12 -24.43
N THR A 124 -4.21 19.07 -23.22
CA THR A 124 -3.18 20.02 -22.78
C THR A 124 -1.87 19.84 -23.57
N ILE A 125 -1.51 18.60 -23.89
CA ILE A 125 -0.32 18.29 -24.71
C ILE A 125 -0.55 18.71 -26.18
N GLU A 126 -1.73 18.42 -26.74
CA GLU A 126 -2.11 18.83 -28.10
C GLU A 126 -2.08 20.38 -28.25
N LYS A 127 -2.67 21.12 -27.30
CA LYS A 127 -2.59 22.60 -27.28
C LYS A 127 -1.15 23.12 -27.15
N MET A 128 -0.33 22.49 -26.31
CA MET A 128 1.09 22.87 -26.17
C MET A 128 1.85 22.69 -27.50
N MET A 129 1.63 21.57 -28.20
CA MET A 129 2.26 21.30 -29.49
C MET A 129 1.79 22.25 -30.60
N MET A 130 0.54 22.74 -30.55
CA MET A 130 0.07 23.77 -31.50
C MET A 130 0.85 25.07 -31.35
N TYR A 131 0.98 25.61 -30.13
CA TYR A 131 1.75 26.84 -29.91
C TYR A 131 3.25 26.67 -30.18
N GLU A 132 3.80 25.47 -29.98
CA GLU A 132 5.19 25.14 -30.34
C GLU A 132 5.41 25.17 -31.87
N GLN A 133 4.41 24.80 -32.67
CA GLN A 133 4.44 24.88 -34.14
C GLN A 133 4.18 26.30 -34.68
N GLU A 134 3.47 27.14 -33.92
CA GLU A 134 3.27 28.56 -34.26
C GLU A 134 4.53 29.42 -33.98
N SER A 135 5.39 29.00 -33.03
CA SER A 135 6.66 29.67 -32.74
C SER A 135 7.78 29.27 -33.70
N SER A 136 8.09 30.13 -34.68
CA SER A 136 9.10 29.88 -35.73
C SER A 136 10.58 29.96 -35.28
N ASP A 137 10.86 30.02 -33.98
CA ASP A 137 12.22 30.19 -33.45
C ASP A 137 12.91 28.84 -33.19
N ASP A 138 13.74 28.41 -34.15
CA ASP A 138 14.53 27.16 -34.20
C ASP A 138 15.64 27.06 -33.11
N CYS A 139 15.51 27.83 -32.02
CA CYS A 139 16.61 28.21 -31.12
C CYS A 139 16.55 27.55 -29.73
N ASP A 140 15.37 27.18 -29.20
CA ASP A 140 15.24 26.64 -27.83
C ASP A 140 14.00 25.75 -27.61
N SER A 141 13.82 24.77 -28.50
CA SER A 141 12.79 23.71 -28.51
C SER A 141 12.89 22.69 -27.35
N ARG A 142 13.35 23.13 -26.17
CA ARG A 142 13.47 22.31 -24.94
C ARG A 142 12.75 22.92 -23.73
N HIS A 143 12.21 24.13 -23.85
CA HIS A 143 11.67 24.88 -22.71
C HIS A 143 10.18 25.19 -22.76
N ASN A 144 9.53 25.02 -23.92
CA ASN A 144 8.10 25.24 -24.19
C ASN A 144 7.52 26.39 -23.36
N ARG A 145 8.05 27.58 -23.66
CA ARG A 145 7.79 28.83 -22.94
C ARG A 145 6.53 29.47 -23.48
N LEU A 146 5.53 29.61 -22.64
CA LEU A 146 4.24 30.22 -23.00
C LEU A 146 4.03 31.50 -22.19
N ASN A 147 3.38 32.49 -22.79
CA ASN A 147 2.86 33.64 -22.05
C ASN A 147 1.68 33.22 -21.15
N ARG A 148 1.24 34.11 -20.24
CA ARG A 148 0.18 33.81 -19.27
C ARG A 148 -1.12 33.30 -19.91
N GLU A 149 -1.56 33.92 -21.01
CA GLU A 149 -2.81 33.57 -21.69
C GLU A 149 -2.71 32.20 -22.41
N GLN A 150 -1.64 31.98 -23.18
CA GLN A 150 -1.33 30.70 -23.82
C GLN A 150 -1.23 29.55 -22.81
N PHE A 151 -0.53 29.78 -21.68
CA PHE A 151 -0.33 28.80 -20.63
C PHE A 151 -1.67 28.42 -19.97
N ASN A 152 -2.49 29.41 -19.61
CA ASN A 152 -3.81 29.18 -19.03
C ASN A 152 -4.71 28.41 -19.99
N ILE A 153 -4.73 28.77 -21.28
CA ILE A 153 -5.47 28.05 -22.34
C ILE A 153 -5.00 26.58 -22.47
N CYS A 154 -3.70 26.32 -22.32
CA CYS A 154 -3.13 24.97 -22.38
C CYS A 154 -3.56 24.11 -21.19
N ILE A 155 -3.46 24.60 -19.95
CA ILE A 155 -3.71 23.79 -18.74
C ILE A 155 -5.20 23.60 -18.42
N GLN A 156 -6.08 24.51 -18.87
CA GLN A 156 -7.50 24.53 -18.53
C GLN A 156 -8.27 23.19 -18.74
N PRO A 157 -8.01 22.37 -19.78
CA PRO A 157 -8.67 21.05 -19.92
C PRO A 157 -8.32 20.03 -18.83
N SER A 158 -7.12 20.15 -18.24
CA SER A 158 -6.58 19.18 -17.27
C SER A 158 -6.38 19.78 -15.87
N ILE A 159 -6.87 21.01 -15.65
CA ILE A 159 -6.63 21.84 -14.46
C ILE A 159 -6.90 21.11 -13.14
N ALA A 160 -7.98 20.32 -13.07
CA ALA A 160 -8.35 19.56 -11.88
C ALA A 160 -7.28 18.52 -11.48
N LEU A 161 -6.76 17.75 -12.46
CA LEU A 161 -5.71 16.74 -12.23
C LEU A 161 -4.38 17.40 -11.84
N ILE A 162 -4.02 18.50 -12.53
CA ILE A 162 -2.80 19.27 -12.23
C ILE A 162 -2.87 19.85 -10.81
N SER A 163 -4.02 20.44 -10.45
CA SER A 163 -4.30 21.02 -9.13
C SER A 163 -4.34 19.96 -8.03
N GLN A 164 -4.89 18.76 -8.27
CA GLN A 164 -4.86 17.64 -7.33
C GLN A 164 -3.42 17.14 -7.08
N ALA A 165 -2.62 16.97 -8.14
CA ALA A 165 -1.23 16.54 -8.04
C ALA A 165 -0.37 17.56 -7.28
N LEU A 166 -0.45 18.85 -7.64
CA LEU A 166 0.30 19.92 -6.96
C LEU A 166 -0.09 20.08 -5.48
N ARG A 167 -1.36 19.79 -5.11
CA ARG A 167 -1.84 19.85 -3.72
C ARG A 167 -1.50 18.63 -2.85
N ASN A 168 -0.74 17.65 -3.37
CA ASN A 168 -0.49 16.36 -2.70
C ASN A 168 -1.78 15.57 -2.36
N GLN A 169 -2.80 15.70 -3.22
CA GLN A 169 -4.14 15.11 -3.05
C GLN A 169 -4.34 13.84 -3.91
N LEU A 170 -3.25 13.22 -4.35
CA LEU A 170 -3.26 11.88 -4.96
C LEU A 170 -3.22 10.81 -3.86
N VAL A 171 -3.81 9.63 -4.14
CA VAL A 171 -3.94 8.51 -3.20
C VAL A 171 -2.60 7.94 -2.73
N LEU A 172 -1.53 8.09 -3.52
CA LEU A 172 -0.14 7.85 -3.12
C LEU A 172 0.66 9.16 -3.20
N PRO A 173 0.73 9.95 -2.12
CA PRO A 173 1.47 11.22 -2.09
C PRO A 173 2.97 11.05 -2.32
N ASN A 174 3.61 10.12 -1.61
CA ASN A 174 5.07 9.92 -1.64
C ASN A 174 5.49 8.97 -2.78
N TRP A 175 5.13 9.33 -4.01
CA TRP A 175 5.31 8.47 -5.18
C TRP A 175 6.77 8.01 -5.37
N SER A 176 7.75 8.91 -5.28
CA SER A 176 9.19 8.61 -5.47
C SER A 176 9.73 7.56 -4.47
N GLU A 177 9.30 7.58 -3.20
CA GLU A 177 9.70 6.55 -2.23
C GLU A 177 8.99 5.22 -2.53
N PHE A 178 7.67 5.27 -2.76
CA PHE A 178 6.86 4.09 -3.04
C PHE A 178 7.40 3.28 -4.23
N ILE A 179 7.70 3.94 -5.36
CA ILE A 179 8.27 3.26 -6.55
C ILE A 179 9.68 2.72 -6.29
N GLY A 180 10.45 3.36 -5.38
CA GLY A 180 11.74 2.84 -4.92
C GLY A 180 11.60 1.47 -4.25
N ARG A 181 10.74 1.36 -3.22
CA ARG A 181 10.47 0.09 -2.53
C ARG A 181 9.92 -0.98 -3.47
N ILE A 182 9.00 -0.60 -4.37
CA ILE A 182 8.44 -1.49 -5.39
C ILE A 182 9.54 -2.02 -6.33
N LYS A 183 10.51 -1.18 -6.71
CA LYS A 183 11.66 -1.59 -7.51
C LYS A 183 12.57 -2.55 -6.75
N ASP A 184 12.85 -2.29 -5.48
CA ASP A 184 13.66 -3.19 -4.64
C ASP A 184 13.04 -4.60 -4.57
N ILE A 185 11.72 -4.69 -4.41
CA ILE A 185 10.97 -5.96 -4.44
C ILE A 185 11.03 -6.62 -5.83
N PHE A 186 10.92 -5.84 -6.91
CA PHE A 186 10.96 -6.36 -8.29
C PHE A 186 12.34 -6.91 -8.69
N ASP A 187 13.41 -6.15 -8.44
CA ASP A 187 14.78 -6.52 -8.81
C ASP A 187 15.28 -7.68 -7.93
N SER A 188 14.90 -7.74 -6.65
CA SER A 188 15.23 -8.86 -5.75
C SER A 188 14.53 -10.19 -6.08
N LEU A 189 13.65 -10.22 -7.11
CA LEU A 189 13.02 -11.42 -7.66
C LEU A 189 13.52 -11.79 -9.07
N LYS A 190 14.40 -10.97 -9.67
CA LYS A 190 14.90 -11.16 -11.04
C LYS A 190 15.69 -12.47 -11.22
N ASN A 191 16.36 -12.92 -10.17
CA ASN A 191 17.16 -14.15 -10.15
C ASN A 191 16.36 -15.41 -9.79
N GLU A 192 15.06 -15.29 -9.50
CA GLU A 192 14.19 -16.44 -9.25
C GLU A 192 13.95 -17.20 -10.56
N THR A 193 14.42 -18.44 -10.65
CA THR A 193 14.31 -19.31 -11.85
C THR A 193 13.38 -20.51 -11.65
N GLY A 194 12.68 -20.58 -10.51
CA GLY A 194 11.74 -21.65 -10.20
C GLY A 194 10.48 -21.65 -11.07
N GLY A 195 9.90 -22.83 -11.26
CA GLY A 195 8.70 -23.05 -12.05
C GLY A 195 8.97 -23.55 -13.46
N THR A 196 7.90 -23.78 -14.23
CA THR A 196 7.96 -24.27 -15.61
C THR A 196 6.99 -23.51 -16.51
N VAL A 197 7.42 -23.14 -17.71
CA VAL A 197 6.55 -22.51 -18.71
C VAL A 197 5.47 -23.51 -19.15
N ALA A 198 4.23 -23.04 -19.37
CA ALA A 198 3.15 -23.88 -19.88
C ALA A 198 3.45 -24.39 -21.31
N THR A 199 3.52 -25.71 -21.48
CA THR A 199 3.94 -26.36 -22.74
C THR A 199 2.81 -27.02 -23.54
N TYR A 200 1.58 -27.05 -23.02
CA TYR A 200 0.46 -27.79 -23.64
C TYR A 200 0.02 -27.24 -25.01
N ILE A 201 0.30 -25.96 -25.31
CA ILE A 201 0.21 -25.39 -26.66
C ILE A 201 1.53 -24.70 -27.08
N PRO A 202 1.89 -24.72 -28.38
CA PRO A 202 3.16 -24.17 -28.87
C PRO A 202 3.38 -22.67 -28.58
N GLN A 203 2.32 -21.88 -28.51
CA GLN A 203 2.37 -20.41 -28.33
C GLN A 203 2.79 -20.01 -26.91
N LEU A 204 2.46 -20.85 -25.92
CA LEU A 204 2.95 -20.72 -24.54
C LEU A 204 4.34 -21.37 -24.40
N ALA A 205 4.56 -22.54 -25.01
CA ALA A 205 5.86 -23.23 -24.99
C ALA A 205 7.03 -22.39 -25.56
N ARG A 206 6.74 -21.46 -26.47
CA ARG A 206 7.71 -20.52 -27.07
C ARG A 206 8.04 -19.30 -26.20
N GLN A 207 7.39 -19.12 -25.05
CA GLN A 207 7.67 -17.99 -24.15
C GLN A 207 9.00 -18.21 -23.42
N SER A 208 9.88 -17.20 -23.43
CA SER A 208 11.15 -17.27 -22.69
C SER A 208 10.89 -17.26 -21.17
N PRO A 209 11.43 -18.24 -20.40
CA PRO A 209 11.23 -18.31 -18.96
C PRO A 209 11.86 -17.13 -18.21
N ASN A 210 12.83 -16.44 -18.81
CA ASN A 210 13.52 -15.33 -18.17
C ASN A 210 12.65 -14.07 -18.07
N ARG A 211 11.56 -13.96 -18.84
CA ARG A 211 10.71 -12.75 -18.93
C ARG A 211 10.14 -12.34 -17.58
N TRP A 212 10.23 -11.06 -17.25
CA TRP A 212 9.69 -10.48 -16.02
C TRP A 212 9.19 -9.07 -16.31
N GLY A 213 7.88 -8.88 -16.33
CA GLY A 213 7.22 -7.59 -16.51
C GLY A 213 6.31 -7.25 -15.34
N MET A 214 6.22 -5.97 -15.00
CA MET A 214 5.26 -5.45 -14.03
C MET A 214 4.74 -4.08 -14.47
N SER A 215 3.48 -3.77 -14.14
CA SER A 215 3.01 -2.39 -14.09
C SER A 215 2.03 -2.18 -12.93
N ILE A 216 2.00 -0.96 -12.41
CA ILE A 216 1.09 -0.45 -11.39
C ILE A 216 0.32 0.74 -11.99
N CYS A 217 -0.96 0.87 -11.63
CA CYS A 217 -1.79 2.04 -11.89
C CYS A 217 -2.65 2.36 -10.65
N THR A 218 -2.60 3.58 -10.11
CA THR A 218 -3.45 3.99 -8.98
C THR A 218 -4.85 4.41 -9.43
N ILE A 219 -5.78 4.56 -8.48
CA ILE A 219 -7.13 5.09 -8.79
C ILE A 219 -7.13 6.54 -9.30
N ASP A 220 -6.07 7.31 -9.04
CA ASP A 220 -5.82 8.63 -9.65
C ASP A 220 -5.03 8.56 -10.97
N GLY A 221 -4.65 7.37 -11.42
CA GLY A 221 -3.92 7.13 -12.67
C GLY A 221 -2.40 7.38 -12.61
N GLN A 222 -1.81 7.43 -11.41
CA GLN A 222 -0.35 7.39 -11.26
C GLN A 222 0.16 6.03 -11.72
N ARG A 223 1.19 5.97 -12.56
CA ARG A 223 1.60 4.74 -13.28
C ARG A 223 3.10 4.49 -13.25
N TYR A 224 3.50 3.29 -12.84
CA TYR A 224 4.89 2.82 -12.81
C TYR A 224 5.02 1.45 -13.47
N SER A 225 6.07 1.22 -14.26
CA SER A 225 6.23 0.00 -15.05
C SER A 225 7.69 -0.45 -15.06
N LEU A 226 7.94 -1.76 -14.95
CA LEU A 226 9.29 -2.34 -14.88
C LEU A 226 9.42 -3.60 -15.75
N GLY A 227 10.64 -3.82 -16.25
CA GLY A 227 11.02 -5.00 -17.04
C GLY A 227 10.26 -5.11 -18.38
N ASP A 228 9.83 -6.33 -18.72
CA ASP A 228 9.16 -6.68 -19.98
C ASP A 228 7.71 -6.16 -20.11
N CYS A 229 7.36 -5.08 -19.42
CA CYS A 229 5.99 -4.61 -19.19
C CYS A 229 5.18 -4.31 -20.48
N LYS A 230 5.86 -3.95 -21.58
CA LYS A 230 5.24 -3.60 -22.86
C LYS A 230 5.02 -4.80 -23.81
N ILE A 231 5.64 -5.96 -23.55
CA ILE A 231 5.52 -7.14 -24.42
C ILE A 231 4.08 -7.67 -24.37
N PRO A 232 3.45 -7.98 -25.53
CA PRO A 232 2.11 -8.54 -25.55
C PRO A 232 2.08 -10.02 -25.12
N PHE A 233 1.03 -10.40 -24.39
CA PHE A 233 0.72 -11.77 -23.99
C PHE A 233 -0.80 -12.00 -23.98
N CYS A 234 -1.23 -13.25 -24.17
CA CYS A 234 -2.65 -13.62 -24.07
C CYS A 234 -3.09 -13.59 -22.59
N PHE A 235 -4.25 -13.00 -22.28
CA PHE A 235 -4.76 -12.91 -20.91
C PHE A 235 -5.08 -14.29 -20.30
N GLN A 236 -5.47 -15.26 -21.12
CA GLN A 236 -5.85 -16.60 -20.66
C GLN A 236 -6.90 -16.52 -19.53
N SER A 237 -6.78 -17.32 -18.46
CA SER A 237 -7.75 -17.33 -17.37
C SER A 237 -7.88 -16.02 -16.56
N VAL A 238 -7.07 -14.99 -16.84
CA VAL A 238 -7.30 -13.63 -16.30
C VAL A 238 -8.57 -13.01 -16.89
N SER A 239 -8.90 -13.30 -18.15
CA SER A 239 -10.08 -12.73 -18.83
C SER A 239 -11.40 -13.11 -18.15
N LYS A 240 -11.45 -14.25 -17.45
CA LYS A 240 -12.63 -14.75 -16.71
C LYS A 240 -13.20 -13.70 -15.75
N ALA A 241 -12.34 -12.99 -15.02
CA ALA A 241 -12.78 -11.97 -14.05
C ALA A 241 -13.46 -10.79 -14.76
N PHE A 242 -12.82 -10.23 -15.80
CA PHE A 242 -13.38 -9.13 -16.58
C PHE A 242 -14.64 -9.54 -17.34
N ASN A 243 -14.69 -10.76 -17.91
CA ASN A 243 -15.87 -11.28 -18.60
C ASN A 243 -17.08 -11.40 -17.66
N TYR A 244 -16.86 -11.85 -16.42
CA TYR A 244 -17.90 -11.84 -15.39
C TYR A 244 -18.34 -10.41 -15.04
N ALA A 245 -17.40 -9.49 -14.80
CA ALA A 245 -17.71 -8.10 -14.46
C ALA A 245 -18.53 -7.40 -15.57
N ILE A 246 -18.20 -7.67 -16.83
CA ILE A 246 -18.95 -7.19 -18.01
C ILE A 246 -20.35 -7.84 -18.05
N ALA A 247 -20.45 -9.17 -17.95
CA ALA A 247 -21.74 -9.87 -18.01
C ALA A 247 -22.69 -9.44 -16.88
N ALA A 248 -22.19 -9.38 -15.64
CA ALA A 248 -22.99 -8.97 -14.47
C ALA A 248 -23.36 -7.49 -14.49
N SER A 249 -22.61 -6.63 -15.22
CA SER A 249 -23.01 -5.24 -15.49
C SER A 249 -24.05 -5.13 -16.62
N ASP A 250 -24.06 -6.06 -17.57
CA ASP A 250 -24.93 -6.00 -18.76
C ASP A 250 -26.30 -6.67 -18.54
N VAL A 251 -26.35 -7.82 -17.86
CA VAL A 251 -27.60 -8.56 -17.58
C VAL A 251 -27.99 -8.59 -16.09
N GLY A 252 -27.19 -7.99 -15.22
CA GLY A 252 -27.39 -7.97 -13.77
C GLY A 252 -26.75 -9.16 -13.05
N ALA A 253 -26.16 -8.91 -11.87
CA ALA A 253 -25.47 -9.93 -11.07
C ALA A 253 -26.40 -11.08 -10.64
N ASP A 254 -27.64 -10.80 -10.24
CA ASP A 254 -28.62 -11.83 -9.85
C ASP A 254 -28.98 -12.76 -11.02
N THR A 255 -29.11 -12.20 -12.23
CA THR A 255 -29.31 -12.97 -13.47
C THR A 255 -28.14 -13.89 -13.75
N VAL A 256 -26.90 -13.42 -13.62
CA VAL A 256 -25.69 -14.26 -13.77
C VAL A 256 -25.70 -15.38 -12.74
N HIS A 257 -25.94 -15.07 -11.45
CA HIS A 257 -25.91 -16.05 -10.38
C HIS A 257 -27.13 -16.98 -10.30
N SER A 258 -28.15 -16.75 -11.14
CA SER A 258 -29.14 -17.78 -11.43
C SER A 258 -28.52 -18.99 -12.15
N PHE A 259 -27.41 -18.83 -12.89
CA PHE A 259 -26.73 -19.92 -13.64
C PHE A 259 -25.36 -20.35 -13.08
N VAL A 260 -24.69 -19.52 -12.26
CA VAL A 260 -23.37 -19.83 -11.68
C VAL A 260 -23.30 -19.48 -10.18
N GLY A 261 -22.67 -20.32 -9.37
CA GLY A 261 -22.50 -20.08 -7.93
C GLY A 261 -21.53 -18.94 -7.58
N HIS A 262 -21.24 -18.82 -6.28
CA HIS A 262 -20.33 -17.80 -5.72
C HIS A 262 -19.11 -18.40 -4.98
N GLU A 263 -19.07 -19.72 -4.81
CA GLU A 263 -18.23 -20.37 -3.80
C GLU A 263 -16.99 -21.07 -4.41
N PRO A 264 -15.90 -21.23 -3.64
CA PRO A 264 -14.81 -22.12 -4.04
C PRO A 264 -15.31 -23.56 -4.10
N SER A 265 -14.80 -24.34 -5.06
CA SER A 265 -15.22 -25.74 -5.27
C SER A 265 -14.88 -26.69 -4.12
N GLY A 266 -13.88 -26.36 -3.29
CA GLY A 266 -13.27 -27.28 -2.30
C GLY A 266 -12.55 -28.48 -2.94
N ARG A 267 -12.54 -28.57 -4.27
CA ARG A 267 -11.91 -29.61 -5.10
C ARG A 267 -10.94 -28.99 -6.09
N LEU A 268 -10.02 -29.81 -6.61
CA LEU A 268 -9.05 -29.44 -7.63
C LEU A 268 -9.75 -28.72 -8.81
N PHE A 269 -9.20 -27.59 -9.27
CA PHE A 269 -9.74 -26.83 -10.41
C PHE A 269 -9.80 -27.64 -11.73
N ASN A 270 -9.11 -28.79 -11.76
CA ASN A 270 -9.10 -29.73 -12.88
C ASN A 270 -10.22 -30.78 -12.85
N GLU A 271 -11.01 -30.87 -11.78
CA GLU A 271 -12.16 -31.77 -11.72
C GLU A 271 -13.32 -31.29 -12.63
N ILE A 272 -14.22 -32.20 -13.00
CA ILE A 272 -15.50 -31.88 -13.66
C ILE A 272 -16.58 -32.05 -12.59
N CYS A 273 -16.94 -30.94 -11.94
CA CYS A 273 -17.91 -30.92 -10.86
C CYS A 273 -18.87 -29.72 -10.99
N LEU A 274 -20.08 -29.91 -10.45
CA LEU A 274 -21.11 -28.90 -10.25
C LEU A 274 -21.46 -28.88 -8.76
N ASP A 275 -22.09 -27.79 -8.31
CA ASP A 275 -22.61 -27.67 -6.96
C ASP A 275 -23.89 -28.51 -6.75
N ASN A 276 -24.38 -28.51 -5.50
CA ASN A 276 -25.59 -29.23 -5.10
C ASN A 276 -26.89 -28.72 -5.76
N GLN A 277 -26.82 -27.65 -6.57
CA GLN A 277 -27.92 -27.06 -7.34
C GLN A 277 -27.75 -27.28 -8.86
N GLY A 278 -26.75 -28.07 -9.28
CA GLY A 278 -26.46 -28.36 -10.68
C GLY A 278 -25.79 -27.20 -11.43
N LYS A 279 -25.14 -26.27 -10.73
CA LYS A 279 -24.47 -25.09 -11.33
C LYS A 279 -22.95 -25.18 -11.19
N PRO A 280 -22.17 -24.51 -12.04
CA PRO A 280 -20.74 -24.33 -11.78
C PRO A 280 -20.49 -23.52 -10.51
N HIS A 281 -19.55 -23.94 -9.66
CA HIS A 281 -19.31 -23.34 -8.35
C HIS A 281 -19.07 -21.83 -8.34
N ASN A 282 -18.32 -21.30 -9.32
CA ASN A 282 -18.02 -19.87 -9.44
C ASN A 282 -17.55 -19.49 -10.88
N PRO A 283 -17.53 -18.18 -11.24
CA PRO A 283 -17.06 -17.70 -12.54
C PRO A 283 -15.55 -17.85 -12.83
N MET A 284 -14.72 -18.13 -11.81
CA MET A 284 -13.25 -18.12 -11.95
C MET A 284 -12.68 -19.46 -12.45
N ILE A 285 -13.47 -20.54 -12.37
CA ILE A 285 -13.21 -21.83 -13.03
C ILE A 285 -13.75 -21.88 -14.47
N ASN A 286 -13.25 -22.81 -15.30
CA ASN A 286 -13.65 -22.91 -16.71
C ASN A 286 -15.17 -23.11 -16.89
N ALA A 287 -15.80 -23.92 -16.04
CA ALA A 287 -17.24 -24.20 -16.10
C ALA A 287 -18.08 -22.92 -15.99
N GLY A 288 -17.89 -22.13 -14.92
CA GLY A 288 -18.61 -20.87 -14.72
C GLY A 288 -18.24 -19.82 -15.76
N ALA A 289 -17.00 -19.78 -16.24
CA ALA A 289 -16.59 -18.86 -17.30
C ALA A 289 -17.26 -19.15 -18.66
N ILE A 290 -17.51 -20.42 -18.99
CA ILE A 290 -18.26 -20.82 -20.19
C ILE A 290 -19.73 -20.41 -20.04
N ILE A 291 -20.35 -20.61 -18.87
CA ILE A 291 -21.71 -20.14 -18.58
C ILE A 291 -21.80 -18.61 -18.66
N VAL A 292 -20.87 -17.87 -18.05
CA VAL A 292 -20.77 -16.39 -18.18
C VAL A 292 -20.65 -15.96 -19.64
N THR A 293 -19.84 -16.68 -20.44
CA THR A 293 -19.71 -16.41 -21.88
C THR A 293 -21.03 -16.64 -22.64
N SER A 294 -21.82 -17.65 -22.24
CA SER A 294 -23.15 -17.91 -22.81
C SER A 294 -24.14 -16.77 -22.55
N LEU A 295 -23.98 -15.98 -21.48
CA LEU A 295 -24.90 -14.90 -21.10
C LEU A 295 -24.61 -13.58 -21.82
N LEU A 296 -23.36 -13.33 -22.23
CA LEU A 296 -22.93 -12.10 -22.91
C LEU A 296 -23.66 -11.89 -24.25
N LYS A 297 -24.48 -10.84 -24.34
CA LYS A 297 -25.16 -10.37 -25.57
C LYS A 297 -25.80 -11.47 -26.41
N ARG A 298 -26.59 -12.35 -25.78
CA ARG A 298 -27.28 -13.51 -26.41
C ARG A 298 -28.03 -13.19 -27.72
N GLU A 299 -28.67 -12.03 -27.81
CA GLU A 299 -29.45 -11.58 -28.97
C GLU A 299 -28.60 -11.22 -30.22
N MET A 300 -27.27 -11.14 -30.09
CA MET A 300 -26.36 -10.62 -31.12
C MET A 300 -25.57 -11.73 -31.82
N SER A 301 -25.05 -11.47 -33.03
CA SER A 301 -24.21 -12.45 -33.73
C SER A 301 -22.88 -12.68 -32.99
N MET A 302 -22.21 -13.82 -33.24
CA MET A 302 -20.92 -14.12 -32.60
C MET A 302 -19.86 -13.02 -32.83
N ALA A 303 -19.88 -12.35 -33.99
CA ALA A 303 -18.97 -11.24 -34.29
C ALA A 303 -19.30 -9.99 -33.46
N ASP A 304 -20.57 -9.57 -33.44
CA ASP A 304 -21.03 -8.43 -32.65
C ASP A 304 -20.81 -8.64 -31.13
N ARG A 305 -21.00 -9.88 -30.66
CA ARG A 305 -20.71 -10.29 -29.27
C ARG A 305 -19.22 -10.16 -28.94
N TYR A 306 -18.34 -10.55 -29.85
CA TYR A 306 -16.90 -10.40 -29.70
C TYR A 306 -16.49 -8.91 -29.70
N ASP A 307 -16.98 -8.12 -30.66
CA ASP A 307 -16.66 -6.69 -30.76
C ASP A 307 -17.20 -5.87 -29.58
N PHE A 308 -18.39 -6.20 -29.06
CA PHE A 308 -18.91 -5.65 -27.81
C PHE A 308 -17.93 -5.88 -26.65
N VAL A 309 -17.48 -7.12 -26.43
CA VAL A 309 -16.55 -7.41 -25.34
C VAL A 309 -15.21 -6.72 -25.57
N LEU A 310 -14.69 -6.71 -26.80
CA LEU A 310 -13.44 -6.04 -27.15
C LEU A 310 -13.50 -4.52 -26.88
N ASP A 311 -14.63 -3.87 -27.11
CA ASP A 311 -14.86 -2.46 -26.73
C ASP A 311 -14.90 -2.26 -25.21
N GLN A 312 -15.54 -3.16 -24.45
CA GLN A 312 -15.47 -3.08 -22.98
C GLN A 312 -14.05 -3.26 -22.45
N TYR A 313 -13.23 -4.13 -23.04
CA TYR A 313 -11.81 -4.25 -22.70
C TYR A 313 -11.02 -2.97 -23.01
N LYS A 314 -11.28 -2.30 -24.15
CA LYS A 314 -10.67 -1.00 -24.50
C LYS A 314 -11.08 0.13 -23.55
N LYS A 315 -12.31 0.10 -23.03
CA LYS A 315 -12.80 1.02 -21.98
C LYS A 315 -12.07 0.75 -20.65
N LEU A 316 -12.01 -0.51 -20.22
CA LEU A 316 -11.29 -0.94 -19.00
C LEU A 316 -9.78 -0.61 -19.06
N SER A 317 -9.15 -0.69 -20.24
CA SER A 317 -7.73 -0.36 -20.42
C SER A 317 -7.45 1.14 -20.54
N GLY A 318 -8.47 1.99 -20.53
CA GLY A 318 -8.33 3.44 -20.75
C GLY A 318 -7.81 3.82 -22.14
N GLY A 319 -7.98 2.97 -23.15
CA GLY A 319 -7.34 3.09 -24.46
C GLY A 319 -5.97 2.40 -24.58
N GLY A 320 -5.53 1.68 -23.55
CA GLY A 320 -4.36 0.79 -23.60
C GLY A 320 -4.54 -0.37 -24.59
N TYR A 321 -3.43 -1.01 -24.96
CA TYR A 321 -3.37 -2.07 -25.97
C TYR A 321 -4.20 -3.30 -25.58
N ILE A 322 -5.19 -3.62 -26.41
CA ILE A 322 -5.93 -4.88 -26.42
C ILE A 322 -5.90 -5.42 -27.86
N GLY A 323 -5.41 -6.65 -28.02
CA GLY A 323 -5.24 -7.36 -29.28
C GLY A 323 -5.89 -8.76 -29.27
N PHE A 324 -5.54 -9.60 -30.23
CA PHE A 324 -6.10 -10.94 -30.39
C PHE A 324 -5.12 -11.93 -31.04
N ASN A 325 -4.81 -13.02 -30.35
CA ASN A 325 -3.92 -14.04 -30.88
C ASN A 325 -4.68 -15.18 -31.56
N ASN A 326 -4.91 -15.07 -32.86
CA ASN A 326 -5.55 -16.12 -33.65
C ASN A 326 -4.78 -17.47 -33.58
N ALA A 327 -3.44 -17.45 -33.42
CA ALA A 327 -2.67 -18.68 -33.34
C ALA A 327 -2.86 -19.40 -31.99
N THR A 328 -2.97 -18.65 -30.88
CA THR A 328 -3.39 -19.19 -29.58
C THR A 328 -4.81 -19.72 -29.66
N PHE A 329 -5.77 -18.96 -30.19
CA PHE A 329 -7.17 -19.38 -30.35
C PHE A 329 -7.30 -20.72 -31.09
N LEU A 330 -6.67 -20.85 -32.25
CA LEU A 330 -6.70 -22.09 -33.03
C LEU A 330 -6.07 -23.28 -32.29
N SER A 331 -5.06 -23.04 -31.46
CA SER A 331 -4.34 -24.10 -30.74
C SER A 331 -5.07 -24.52 -29.46
N GLU A 332 -5.56 -23.55 -28.66
CA GLU A 332 -6.46 -23.80 -27.53
C GLU A 332 -7.65 -24.65 -27.97
N ARG A 333 -8.37 -24.20 -29.01
CA ARG A 333 -9.53 -24.91 -29.57
C ARG A 333 -9.20 -26.32 -30.02
N ALA A 334 -8.03 -26.54 -30.63
CA ALA A 334 -7.58 -27.87 -31.07
C ALA A 334 -7.18 -28.80 -29.91
N THR A 335 -6.89 -28.27 -28.72
CA THR A 335 -6.55 -29.04 -27.50
C THR A 335 -7.66 -29.03 -26.43
N ALA A 336 -8.86 -28.54 -26.77
CA ALA A 336 -9.88 -28.18 -25.80
C ALA A 336 -10.80 -29.33 -25.33
N ASP A 337 -10.43 -30.60 -25.51
CA ASP A 337 -11.27 -31.78 -25.26
C ASP A 337 -12.02 -31.70 -23.92
N ARG A 338 -11.32 -31.39 -22.82
CA ARG A 338 -11.94 -31.23 -21.49
C ARG A 338 -13.01 -30.14 -21.45
N ASN A 339 -12.82 -29.02 -22.16
CA ASN A 339 -13.81 -27.94 -22.21
C ASN A 339 -15.03 -28.35 -23.05
N TYR A 340 -14.84 -29.12 -24.13
CA TYR A 340 -15.96 -29.73 -24.86
C TYR A 340 -16.73 -30.73 -23.97
N SER A 341 -16.05 -31.68 -23.31
CA SER A 341 -16.69 -32.64 -22.40
C SER A 341 -17.46 -31.96 -21.27
N LEU A 342 -16.86 -30.95 -20.64
CA LEU A 342 -17.46 -30.14 -19.59
C LEU A 342 -18.71 -29.38 -20.10
N SER A 343 -18.66 -28.84 -21.32
CA SER A 343 -19.81 -28.17 -21.95
C SER A 343 -20.95 -29.12 -22.29
N TYR A 344 -20.68 -30.35 -22.76
CA TYR A 344 -21.74 -31.34 -22.94
C TYR A 344 -22.34 -31.78 -21.59
N TYR A 345 -21.52 -31.96 -20.55
CA TYR A 345 -21.99 -32.28 -19.20
C TYR A 345 -22.87 -31.16 -18.61
N MET A 346 -22.47 -29.90 -18.76
CA MET A 346 -23.28 -28.74 -18.37
C MET A 346 -24.57 -28.59 -19.20
N LYS A 347 -24.58 -29.04 -20.46
CA LYS A 347 -25.78 -29.05 -21.30
C LYS A 347 -26.79 -30.10 -20.83
N GLU A 348 -26.32 -31.30 -20.49
CA GLU A 348 -27.16 -32.38 -19.95
C GLU A 348 -27.81 -31.99 -18.60
N ASN A 349 -27.04 -31.33 -17.73
CA ASN A 349 -27.52 -30.83 -16.43
C ASN A 349 -28.34 -29.52 -16.54
N GLY A 350 -28.60 -28.99 -17.75
CA GLY A 350 -29.44 -27.82 -17.96
C GLY A 350 -28.84 -26.49 -17.46
N CYS A 351 -27.52 -26.39 -17.28
CA CYS A 351 -26.84 -25.22 -16.72
C CYS A 351 -26.88 -23.97 -17.62
N PHE A 352 -27.28 -24.11 -18.89
CA PHE A 352 -27.28 -23.05 -19.90
C PHE A 352 -28.65 -22.35 -20.03
N PRO A 353 -28.69 -21.06 -20.44
CA PRO A 353 -29.93 -20.34 -20.71
C PRO A 353 -30.73 -20.98 -21.86
N LYS A 354 -32.06 -20.93 -21.78
CA LYS A 354 -32.96 -21.61 -22.74
C LYS A 354 -32.95 -20.98 -24.13
N GLU A 355 -32.58 -19.72 -24.27
CA GLU A 355 -32.50 -19.00 -25.56
C GLU A 355 -31.19 -19.28 -26.33
N MET A 356 -30.34 -20.19 -25.84
CA MET A 356 -29.01 -20.43 -26.40
C MET A 356 -29.03 -21.06 -27.80
N THR A 357 -28.52 -20.33 -28.81
CA THR A 357 -28.39 -20.80 -30.20
C THR A 357 -27.49 -22.02 -30.35
N SER A 358 -26.25 -21.97 -29.88
CA SER A 358 -25.30 -23.07 -30.06
C SER A 358 -24.23 -23.19 -28.96
N LEU A 359 -23.89 -24.45 -28.67
CA LEU A 359 -22.78 -24.83 -27.78
C LEU A 359 -21.42 -24.60 -28.43
N THR A 360 -21.31 -24.77 -29.76
CA THR A 360 -20.05 -24.57 -30.49
C THR A 360 -19.69 -23.08 -30.57
N GLU A 361 -20.65 -22.21 -30.88
CA GLU A 361 -20.46 -20.75 -30.89
C GLU A 361 -20.05 -20.20 -29.52
N THR A 362 -20.68 -20.71 -28.46
CA THR A 362 -20.38 -20.30 -27.07
C THR A 362 -18.98 -20.75 -26.65
N LEU A 363 -18.52 -21.93 -27.09
CA LEU A 363 -17.16 -22.40 -26.85
C LEU A 363 -16.12 -21.64 -27.69
N ASP A 364 -16.39 -21.41 -28.98
CA ASP A 364 -15.49 -20.63 -29.84
C ASP A 364 -15.34 -19.19 -29.32
N LEU A 365 -16.42 -18.54 -28.88
CA LEU A 365 -16.35 -17.24 -28.20
C LEU A 365 -15.55 -17.32 -26.89
N TYR A 366 -15.70 -18.38 -26.09
CA TYR A 366 -14.90 -18.58 -24.87
C TYR A 366 -13.41 -18.72 -25.17
N PHE A 367 -13.03 -19.47 -26.21
CA PHE A 367 -11.62 -19.59 -26.64
C PHE A 367 -11.09 -18.27 -27.23
N GLN A 368 -11.91 -17.52 -27.96
CA GLN A 368 -11.57 -16.18 -28.43
C GLN A 368 -11.25 -15.24 -27.26
N LEU A 369 -12.11 -15.21 -26.24
CA LEU A 369 -11.94 -14.36 -25.05
C LEU A 369 -10.80 -14.81 -24.12
N CYS A 370 -10.35 -16.07 -24.18
CA CYS A 370 -9.09 -16.49 -23.54
C CYS A 370 -7.85 -16.06 -24.35
N SER A 371 -8.01 -15.85 -25.66
CA SER A 371 -6.93 -15.52 -26.61
C SER A 371 -6.77 -14.02 -26.88
N LEU A 372 -7.53 -13.17 -26.19
CA LEU A 372 -7.31 -11.71 -26.15
C LEU A 372 -5.89 -11.40 -25.66
N GLU A 373 -5.20 -10.49 -26.33
CA GLU A 373 -3.85 -10.05 -25.99
C GLU A 373 -3.86 -8.71 -25.27
N THR A 374 -2.90 -8.51 -24.38
CA THR A 374 -2.67 -7.26 -23.67
C THR A 374 -1.20 -7.16 -23.26
N ASN A 375 -0.81 -6.10 -22.55
CA ASN A 375 0.49 -5.97 -21.89
C ASN A 375 0.32 -5.49 -20.44
N CYS A 376 1.40 -5.48 -19.64
CA CYS A 376 1.31 -5.21 -18.20
C CYS A 376 0.73 -3.81 -17.93
N ASP A 377 1.16 -2.78 -18.66
CA ASP A 377 0.64 -1.41 -18.54
C ASP A 377 -0.88 -1.37 -18.70
N SER A 378 -1.42 -2.01 -19.74
CA SER A 378 -2.85 -1.99 -20.05
C SER A 378 -3.66 -2.82 -19.06
N ALA A 379 -3.16 -4.00 -18.67
CA ALA A 379 -3.76 -4.86 -17.66
C ALA A 379 -3.77 -4.22 -16.26
N ALA A 380 -2.75 -3.43 -15.91
CA ALA A 380 -2.72 -2.68 -14.64
C ALA A 380 -3.80 -1.59 -14.60
N VAL A 381 -4.09 -0.90 -15.71
CA VAL A 381 -5.20 0.06 -15.80
C VAL A 381 -6.56 -0.66 -15.67
N MET A 382 -6.70 -1.85 -16.24
CA MET A 382 -7.91 -2.66 -16.06
C MET A 382 -8.10 -3.10 -14.60
N ALA A 383 -7.03 -3.54 -13.93
CA ALA A 383 -7.06 -3.86 -12.50
C ALA A 383 -7.35 -2.61 -11.64
N ALA A 384 -6.83 -1.44 -12.02
CA ALA A 384 -7.09 -0.18 -11.33
C ALA A 384 -8.52 0.33 -11.53
N THR A 385 -9.14 0.00 -12.67
CA THR A 385 -10.57 0.25 -12.91
C THR A 385 -11.46 -0.55 -11.96
N LEU A 386 -11.05 -1.77 -11.59
CA LEU A 386 -11.70 -2.53 -10.52
C LEU A 386 -11.38 -1.95 -9.12
N ALA A 387 -10.15 -1.50 -8.88
CA ALA A 387 -9.79 -0.81 -7.63
C ALA A 387 -10.64 0.45 -7.39
N ASN A 388 -11.00 1.16 -8.47
CA ASN A 388 -11.75 2.41 -8.49
C ASN A 388 -13.27 2.20 -8.67
N GLY A 389 -13.84 1.15 -8.07
CA GLY A 389 -15.29 0.92 -8.04
C GLY A 389 -15.97 0.71 -9.40
N GLY A 390 -15.21 0.44 -10.46
CA GLY A 390 -15.69 0.26 -11.82
C GLY A 390 -15.46 1.44 -12.77
N VAL A 391 -14.80 2.52 -12.32
CA VAL A 391 -14.52 3.73 -13.12
C VAL A 391 -13.06 3.75 -13.58
N CYS A 392 -12.81 3.89 -14.89
CA CYS A 392 -11.46 3.87 -15.44
C CYS A 392 -10.66 5.11 -14.98
N PRO A 393 -9.54 4.96 -14.25
CA PRO A 393 -8.81 6.08 -13.65
C PRO A 393 -8.20 7.03 -14.70
N LEU A 394 -7.90 6.52 -15.89
CA LEU A 394 -7.32 7.29 -17.00
C LEU A 394 -8.36 8.00 -17.89
N THR A 395 -9.66 7.82 -17.67
CA THR A 395 -10.70 8.41 -18.55
C THR A 395 -11.97 8.88 -17.83
N TYR A 396 -12.11 8.58 -16.54
CA TYR A 396 -13.31 8.80 -15.71
C TYR A 396 -14.60 8.17 -16.27
N LYS A 397 -14.50 7.27 -17.26
CA LYS A 397 -15.64 6.52 -17.79
C LYS A 397 -15.97 5.37 -16.85
N LYS A 398 -17.25 5.19 -16.54
CA LYS A 398 -17.77 4.00 -15.86
C LYS A 398 -17.72 2.82 -16.83
N CYS A 399 -17.06 1.74 -16.44
CA CYS A 399 -16.84 0.53 -17.25
C CYS A 399 -17.50 -0.71 -16.64
N VAL A 400 -17.69 -0.73 -15.32
CA VAL A 400 -18.34 -1.80 -14.57
C VAL A 400 -19.35 -1.16 -13.61
N GLU A 401 -20.50 -1.82 -13.41
CA GLU A 401 -21.46 -1.41 -12.39
C GLU A 401 -20.93 -1.71 -10.98
N SER A 402 -21.21 -0.83 -10.01
CA SER A 402 -20.51 -0.85 -8.72
C SER A 402 -20.78 -2.12 -7.90
N ARG A 403 -21.97 -2.74 -8.05
CA ARG A 403 -22.27 -4.05 -7.46
C ARG A 403 -21.46 -5.18 -8.13
N PRO A 404 -21.55 -5.41 -9.47
CA PRO A 404 -20.63 -6.31 -10.18
C PRO A 404 -19.15 -6.09 -9.90
N CYS A 405 -18.71 -4.85 -9.67
CA CYS A 405 -17.33 -4.53 -9.32
C CYS A 405 -16.95 -5.02 -7.91
N ARG A 406 -17.83 -4.87 -6.90
CA ARG A 406 -17.66 -5.54 -5.61
C ARG A 406 -17.65 -7.06 -5.76
N ASP A 407 -18.61 -7.60 -6.51
CA ASP A 407 -18.86 -9.04 -6.60
C ASP A 407 -17.69 -9.76 -7.31
N VAL A 408 -17.09 -9.16 -8.36
CA VAL A 408 -15.88 -9.70 -9.00
C VAL A 408 -14.67 -9.69 -8.07
N LEU A 409 -14.51 -8.67 -7.23
CA LEU A 409 -13.40 -8.60 -6.27
C LEU A 409 -13.54 -9.67 -5.18
N SER A 410 -14.76 -9.91 -4.69
CA SER A 410 -15.04 -11.02 -3.75
C SER A 410 -14.71 -12.39 -4.36
N LEU A 411 -15.07 -12.60 -5.63
CA LEU A 411 -14.77 -13.85 -6.35
C LEU A 411 -13.27 -14.00 -6.70
N MET A 412 -12.57 -12.91 -7.00
CA MET A 412 -11.12 -12.90 -7.20
C MET A 412 -10.37 -13.21 -5.89
N TYR A 413 -10.87 -12.70 -4.76
CA TYR A 413 -10.32 -13.02 -3.44
C TYR A 413 -10.42 -14.52 -3.14
N SER A 414 -11.62 -15.10 -3.18
CA SER A 414 -11.85 -16.49 -2.75
C SER A 414 -11.50 -17.58 -3.78
N CYS A 415 -11.55 -17.27 -5.09
CA CYS A 415 -11.47 -18.27 -6.18
C CYS A 415 -10.43 -17.93 -7.27
N GLY A 416 -9.65 -16.87 -7.12
CA GLY A 416 -8.87 -16.29 -8.22
C GLY A 416 -7.57 -17.01 -8.61
N MET A 417 -6.98 -17.81 -7.71
CA MET A 417 -5.60 -18.32 -7.79
C MET A 417 -5.54 -19.85 -7.90
N TYR A 418 -6.52 -20.45 -8.58
CA TYR A 418 -6.70 -21.90 -8.67
C TYR A 418 -6.75 -22.53 -7.26
N ASP A 419 -6.18 -23.71 -7.07
CA ASP A 419 -6.19 -24.41 -5.77
C ASP A 419 -5.41 -23.65 -4.67
N TYR A 420 -4.58 -22.66 -5.05
CA TYR A 420 -3.86 -21.79 -4.11
C TYR A 420 -4.75 -20.68 -3.51
N SER A 421 -5.99 -20.48 -3.99
CA SER A 421 -6.83 -19.32 -3.61
C SER A 421 -7.02 -19.13 -2.11
N GLY A 422 -7.26 -20.20 -1.35
CA GLY A 422 -7.39 -20.11 0.11
C GLY A 422 -6.10 -19.71 0.83
N GLN A 423 -4.95 -20.21 0.38
CA GLN A 423 -3.65 -19.86 0.94
C GLN A 423 -3.23 -18.44 0.54
N PHE A 424 -3.52 -18.01 -0.70
CA PHE A 424 -3.32 -16.63 -1.14
C PHE A 424 -4.23 -15.65 -0.36
N SER A 425 -5.49 -16.01 -0.11
CA SER A 425 -6.42 -15.23 0.74
C SER A 425 -5.89 -15.03 2.16
N PHE A 426 -5.23 -16.05 2.73
CA PHE A 426 -4.76 -16.04 4.11
C PHE A 426 -3.38 -15.39 4.29
N HIS A 427 -2.47 -15.54 3.32
CA HIS A 427 -1.11 -14.99 3.42
C HIS A 427 -0.93 -13.65 2.70
N VAL A 428 -1.65 -13.39 1.60
CA VAL A 428 -1.57 -12.15 0.83
C VAL A 428 -2.81 -11.28 1.03
N GLY A 429 -3.99 -11.90 1.13
CA GLY A 429 -5.23 -11.19 1.44
C GLY A 429 -5.57 -10.07 0.47
N LEU A 430 -5.30 -10.27 -0.83
CA LEU A 430 -5.66 -9.34 -1.91
C LEU A 430 -6.48 -10.06 -2.99
N PRO A 431 -7.52 -9.42 -3.56
CA PRO A 431 -8.18 -9.92 -4.77
C PRO A 431 -7.18 -10.04 -5.93
N ALA A 432 -7.02 -11.25 -6.46
CA ALA A 432 -6.09 -11.52 -7.57
C ALA A 432 -6.70 -12.49 -8.60
N LYS A 433 -6.11 -12.54 -9.80
CA LYS A 433 -6.42 -13.58 -10.79
C LYS A 433 -5.17 -13.94 -11.57
N SER A 434 -4.76 -15.21 -11.53
CA SER A 434 -3.69 -15.75 -12.37
C SER A 434 -4.22 -16.39 -13.66
N GLY A 435 -3.37 -16.49 -14.67
CA GLY A 435 -3.58 -17.19 -15.94
C GLY A 435 -2.33 -17.91 -16.44
N VAL A 436 -2.53 -19.04 -17.12
CA VAL A 436 -1.47 -19.95 -17.58
C VAL A 436 -0.47 -19.38 -18.61
N SER A 437 -0.67 -18.14 -19.06
CA SER A 437 0.34 -17.36 -19.80
C SER A 437 1.44 -16.76 -18.92
N GLY A 438 1.42 -17.04 -17.61
CA GLY A 438 2.29 -16.43 -16.62
C GLY A 438 1.82 -15.06 -16.14
N ALA A 439 0.61 -14.65 -16.51
CA ALA A 439 0.03 -13.37 -16.13
C ALA A 439 -0.72 -13.47 -14.80
N MET A 440 -0.61 -12.42 -14.00
CA MET A 440 -1.40 -12.21 -12.79
C MET A 440 -1.84 -10.75 -12.72
N ILE A 441 -3.11 -10.52 -12.40
CA ILE A 441 -3.58 -9.21 -11.91
C ILE A 441 -3.81 -9.29 -10.40
N VAL A 442 -3.55 -8.19 -9.72
CA VAL A 442 -3.82 -7.99 -8.30
C VAL A 442 -4.51 -6.64 -8.15
N VAL A 443 -5.55 -6.58 -7.35
CA VAL A 443 -6.30 -5.35 -7.06
C VAL A 443 -6.18 -5.02 -5.59
N ILE A 444 -5.84 -3.78 -5.28
CA ILE A 444 -5.89 -3.23 -3.92
C ILE A 444 -7.03 -2.20 -3.92
N PRO A 445 -8.22 -2.56 -3.39
CA PRO A 445 -9.42 -1.72 -3.50
C PRO A 445 -9.21 -0.31 -2.95
N ASN A 446 -9.74 0.68 -3.66
CA ASN A 446 -9.59 2.11 -3.36
C ASN A 446 -8.13 2.61 -3.36
N LEU A 447 -7.19 1.88 -3.98
CA LEU A 447 -5.78 2.29 -4.06
C LEU A 447 -5.17 2.11 -5.45
N MET A 448 -5.01 0.86 -5.93
CA MET A 448 -4.31 0.58 -7.18
C MET A 448 -4.58 -0.81 -7.75
N GLY A 449 -4.40 -0.93 -9.06
CA GLY A 449 -4.25 -2.20 -9.77
C GLY A 449 -2.79 -2.48 -10.11
N ILE A 450 -2.40 -3.75 -10.04
CA ILE A 450 -1.08 -4.25 -10.42
C ILE A 450 -1.26 -5.37 -11.45
N CYS A 451 -0.42 -5.38 -12.48
CA CYS A 451 -0.21 -6.55 -13.32
C CYS A 451 1.24 -7.03 -13.21
N LEU A 452 1.41 -8.34 -13.07
CA LEU A 452 2.67 -9.07 -12.96
C LEU A 452 2.70 -10.13 -14.07
N TRP A 453 3.82 -10.29 -14.76
CA TRP A 453 3.96 -11.27 -15.84
C TRP A 453 5.32 -11.97 -15.83
N SER A 454 5.30 -13.28 -15.56
CA SER A 454 6.45 -14.18 -15.79
C SER A 454 5.96 -15.56 -16.23
N PRO A 455 6.31 -16.05 -17.44
CA PRO A 455 5.85 -17.32 -17.99
C PRO A 455 6.04 -18.59 -17.12
N PRO A 456 7.05 -18.72 -16.24
CA PRO A 456 7.19 -19.89 -15.36
C PRO A 456 6.08 -19.97 -14.30
N LEU A 457 5.37 -21.10 -14.30
CA LEU A 457 4.30 -21.42 -13.36
C LEU A 457 4.78 -22.38 -12.26
N ASP A 458 4.15 -22.30 -11.10
CA ASP A 458 4.22 -23.32 -10.04
C ASP A 458 3.39 -24.57 -10.38
N ARG A 459 3.37 -25.55 -9.46
CA ARG A 459 2.60 -26.79 -9.60
C ARG A 459 1.07 -26.59 -9.57
N LEU A 460 0.59 -25.40 -9.22
CA LEU A 460 -0.82 -25.04 -9.10
C LEU A 460 -1.29 -24.12 -10.25
N GLY A 461 -0.39 -23.77 -11.18
CA GLY A 461 -0.69 -22.93 -12.35
C GLY A 461 -0.53 -21.41 -12.13
N ASN A 462 0.04 -20.98 -10.99
CA ASN A 462 0.28 -19.56 -10.71
C ASN A 462 1.72 -19.16 -11.08
N THR A 463 1.95 -17.91 -11.52
CA THR A 463 3.30 -17.44 -11.86
C THR A 463 4.18 -17.27 -10.61
N VAL A 464 5.35 -17.94 -10.60
CA VAL A 464 6.21 -18.04 -9.40
C VAL A 464 6.70 -16.69 -8.91
N ARG A 465 7.19 -15.85 -9.84
CA ARG A 465 7.67 -14.49 -9.50
C ARG A 465 6.54 -13.58 -9.03
N GLY A 466 5.34 -13.73 -9.61
CA GLY A 466 4.17 -12.95 -9.19
C GLY A 466 3.71 -13.27 -7.77
N VAL A 467 3.60 -14.56 -7.41
CA VAL A 467 3.24 -14.96 -6.03
C VAL A 467 4.28 -14.44 -5.02
N LYS A 468 5.58 -14.61 -5.30
CA LYS A 468 6.66 -14.10 -4.43
C LYS A 468 6.67 -12.57 -4.32
N PHE A 469 6.33 -11.85 -5.40
CA PHE A 469 6.18 -10.40 -5.37
C PHE A 469 5.05 -9.98 -4.41
N CYS A 470 3.89 -10.64 -4.50
CA CYS A 470 2.76 -10.35 -3.62
C CYS A 470 3.05 -10.61 -2.13
N GLN A 471 3.83 -11.64 -1.82
CA GLN A 471 4.28 -11.93 -0.45
C GLN A 471 5.17 -10.80 0.10
N ARG A 472 6.25 -10.43 -0.62
CA ARG A 472 7.12 -9.31 -0.23
C ARG A 472 6.41 -7.96 -0.17
N LEU A 473 5.38 -7.77 -0.99
CA LEU A 473 4.54 -6.57 -1.00
C LEU A 473 3.80 -6.41 0.34
N ILE A 474 3.20 -7.46 0.90
CA ILE A 474 2.46 -7.40 2.18
C ILE A 474 3.35 -7.53 3.42
N GLU A 475 4.59 -8.00 3.26
CA GLU A 475 5.65 -7.90 4.27
C GLU A 475 6.10 -6.43 4.43
N THR A 476 6.12 -5.68 3.33
CA THR A 476 6.57 -4.27 3.29
C THR A 476 5.46 -3.26 3.62
N PHE A 477 4.24 -3.50 3.14
CA PHE A 477 3.13 -2.53 3.19
C PHE A 477 1.88 -3.06 3.90
N ASN A 478 1.11 -2.18 4.55
CA ASN A 478 -0.18 -2.52 5.19
C ASN A 478 -1.34 -2.64 4.17
N PHE A 479 -1.16 -3.52 3.18
CA PHE A 479 -2.08 -3.73 2.07
C PHE A 479 -2.97 -4.98 2.21
N HIS A 480 -2.68 -5.89 3.14
CA HIS A 480 -3.52 -7.06 3.37
C HIS A 480 -4.95 -6.59 3.73
N ASN A 481 -6.00 -7.20 3.17
CA ASN A 481 -7.39 -6.74 3.36
C ASN A 481 -7.88 -6.74 4.83
N TYR A 482 -7.12 -7.37 5.73
CA TYR A 482 -7.34 -7.38 7.18
C TYR A 482 -6.18 -6.76 8.00
N ASP A 483 -5.23 -6.05 7.38
CA ASP A 483 -4.24 -5.24 8.12
C ASP A 483 -4.92 -4.04 8.80
N SER A 484 -4.48 -3.69 10.01
CA SER A 484 -4.99 -2.51 10.72
C SER A 484 -4.38 -1.21 10.18
N LEU A 485 -5.21 -0.30 9.71
CA LEU A 485 -4.80 1.05 9.31
C LEU A 485 -4.48 1.95 10.52
N LEU A 486 -5.06 1.65 11.69
CA LEU A 486 -4.90 2.40 12.93
C LEU A 486 -3.72 1.89 13.77
N HIS A 487 -3.51 0.58 13.78
CA HIS A 487 -2.52 -0.13 14.61
C HIS A 487 -1.64 -0.98 13.70
N THR A 488 -0.97 -0.32 12.76
CA THR A 488 0.04 -0.93 11.90
C THR A 488 1.18 -1.47 12.76
N ASP A 489 1.67 -2.68 12.46
CA ASP A 489 3.01 -3.10 12.90
C ASP A 489 4.03 -2.00 12.59
N GLU A 490 4.95 -1.74 13.52
CA GLU A 490 6.00 -0.71 13.38
C GLU A 490 6.85 -0.88 12.11
N LYS A 491 6.88 -2.10 11.57
CA LYS A 491 7.65 -2.51 10.38
C LYS A 491 6.91 -2.26 9.05
N LYS A 492 5.58 -2.11 9.05
CA LYS A 492 4.78 -1.97 7.81
C LYS A 492 4.59 -0.50 7.43
N ILE A 493 4.90 -0.19 6.18
CA ILE A 493 4.75 1.13 5.59
C ILE A 493 3.29 1.32 5.14
N ASP A 494 2.74 2.53 5.32
CA ASP A 494 1.42 2.91 4.80
C ASP A 494 1.54 4.09 3.84
N PRO A 495 1.68 3.85 2.53
CA PRO A 495 2.05 4.87 1.56
C PRO A 495 0.86 5.76 1.14
N ARG A 496 -0.34 5.54 1.72
CA ARG A 496 -1.49 6.46 1.66
C ARG A 496 -1.32 7.68 2.57
N ARG A 497 -0.45 7.59 3.59
CA ARG A 497 -0.20 8.68 4.53
C ARG A 497 0.70 9.74 3.89
N ARG A 498 0.33 11.01 4.06
CA ARG A 498 1.15 12.18 3.68
C ARG A 498 2.28 12.38 4.70
N VAL A 499 3.21 13.30 4.43
CA VAL A 499 4.33 13.61 5.34
C VAL A 499 3.91 14.60 6.44
N GLY A 500 2.99 14.14 7.29
CA GLY A 500 3.16 14.26 8.74
C GLY A 500 3.92 13.02 9.21
N ASN A 501 4.84 13.13 10.15
CA ASN A 501 5.39 11.92 10.78
C ASN A 501 4.27 11.27 11.60
N LYS A 502 4.17 9.93 11.58
CA LYS A 502 3.32 9.21 12.57
C LYS A 502 3.61 9.75 13.99
N ASP A 503 4.90 10.00 14.26
CA ASP A 503 5.39 10.59 15.49
C ASP A 503 4.92 12.03 15.74
N THR A 504 4.87 12.92 14.74
CA THR A 504 4.39 14.31 14.97
C THR A 504 2.91 14.34 15.27
N ASP A 505 2.11 13.53 14.56
CA ASP A 505 0.65 13.51 14.75
C ASP A 505 0.30 12.88 16.11
N LEU A 506 1.00 11.78 16.47
CA LEU A 506 0.91 11.17 17.80
C LEU A 506 1.43 12.10 18.90
N VAL A 507 2.49 12.87 18.66
CA VAL A 507 3.00 13.90 19.59
C VAL A 507 1.97 15.00 19.79
N VAL A 508 1.44 15.60 18.73
CA VAL A 508 0.42 16.67 18.85
C VAL A 508 -0.80 16.15 19.60
N SER A 509 -1.29 14.95 19.29
CA SER A 509 -2.39 14.31 20.01
C SER A 509 -2.06 14.03 21.50
N LEU A 510 -0.88 13.49 21.78
CA LEU A 510 -0.40 13.19 23.13
C LEU A 510 -0.21 14.46 23.98
N LEU A 511 0.39 15.49 23.40
CA LEU A 511 0.66 16.77 24.06
C LEU A 511 -0.62 17.55 24.32
N PHE A 512 -1.57 17.57 23.37
CA PHE A 512 -2.89 18.17 23.57
C PHE A 512 -3.68 17.44 24.67
N ALA A 513 -3.70 16.10 24.64
CA ALA A 513 -4.30 15.29 25.70
C ALA A 513 -3.61 15.52 27.07
N ALA A 514 -2.29 15.69 27.09
CA ALA A 514 -1.54 15.97 28.31
C ALA A 514 -1.81 17.37 28.89
N LYS A 515 -1.98 18.36 28.01
CA LYS A 515 -2.40 19.72 28.37
C LYS A 515 -3.81 19.74 28.98
N ASN A 516 -4.75 19.02 28.36
CA ASN A 516 -6.13 18.93 28.83
C ASN A 516 -6.30 18.04 30.09
N GLY A 517 -5.29 17.24 30.45
CA GLY A 517 -5.38 16.27 31.55
C GLY A 517 -6.13 14.98 31.21
N GLU A 518 -6.33 14.69 29.92
CA GLU A 518 -7.11 13.55 29.41
C GLU A 518 -6.39 12.20 29.62
N ILE A 519 -6.36 11.74 30.87
CA ILE A 519 -5.66 10.50 31.25
C ILE A 519 -6.15 9.27 30.47
N GLN A 520 -7.40 9.23 30.02
CA GLN A 520 -7.92 8.12 29.20
C GLN A 520 -7.38 8.16 27.76
N THR A 521 -7.24 9.34 27.16
CA THR A 521 -6.60 9.53 25.85
C THR A 521 -5.11 9.14 25.92
N VAL A 522 -4.39 9.58 26.96
CA VAL A 522 -2.97 9.21 27.16
C VAL A 522 -2.79 7.72 27.48
N ARG A 523 -3.71 7.10 28.25
CA ARG A 523 -3.73 5.65 28.48
C ARG A 523 -3.97 4.87 27.18
N ARG A 524 -4.87 5.33 26.32
CA ARG A 524 -5.14 4.71 25.01
C ARG A 524 -3.89 4.75 24.13
N LEU A 525 -3.21 5.90 24.06
CA LEU A 525 -1.95 6.05 23.33
C LEU A 525 -0.84 5.13 23.88
N TYR A 526 -0.71 5.03 25.20
CA TYR A 526 0.22 4.10 25.86
C TYR A 526 -0.07 2.62 25.53
N LEU A 527 -1.34 2.22 25.57
CA LEU A 527 -1.77 0.85 25.21
C LEU A 527 -1.62 0.56 23.71
N GLN A 528 -1.55 1.59 22.86
CA GLN A 528 -1.25 1.51 21.43
C GLN A 528 0.27 1.51 21.14
N GLY A 529 1.12 1.48 22.17
CA GLY A 529 2.58 1.46 22.04
C GLY A 529 3.25 2.81 21.77
N ALA A 530 2.50 3.92 21.79
CA ALA A 530 3.05 5.23 21.46
C ALA A 530 4.18 5.66 22.43
N ASN A 531 5.31 6.13 21.89
CA ASN A 531 6.45 6.56 22.68
C ASN A 531 6.16 7.86 23.45
N LEU A 532 5.90 7.73 24.75
CA LEU A 532 5.56 8.84 25.63
C LEU A 532 6.72 9.81 25.96
N ASN A 533 7.95 9.52 25.49
CA ASN A 533 9.12 10.40 25.67
C ASN A 533 9.28 11.45 24.56
N MET A 534 8.46 11.40 23.51
CA MET A 534 8.56 12.31 22.36
C MET A 534 8.17 13.75 22.74
N SER A 535 8.66 14.72 21.95
CA SER A 535 8.57 16.14 22.24
C SER A 535 8.08 16.98 21.05
N ASP A 536 7.57 18.18 21.33
CA ASP A 536 7.32 19.21 20.30
C ASP A 536 8.61 19.85 19.78
N TYR A 537 8.44 20.82 18.87
CA TYR A 537 9.51 21.63 18.29
C TYR A 537 10.26 22.49 19.34
N ASP A 538 9.66 22.76 20.50
CA ASP A 538 10.25 23.45 21.66
C ASP A 538 10.94 22.48 22.64
N GLY A 539 10.98 21.16 22.34
CA GLY A 539 11.60 20.14 23.20
C GLY A 539 10.74 19.70 24.38
N ARG A 540 9.49 20.16 24.48
CA ARG A 540 8.59 19.81 25.59
C ARG A 540 7.90 18.48 25.34
N THR A 541 7.93 17.63 26.36
CA THR A 541 7.31 16.30 26.38
C THR A 541 5.93 16.33 27.06
N ALA A 542 5.18 15.23 27.00
CA ALA A 542 3.90 15.10 27.71
C ALA A 542 4.01 15.37 29.22
N LEU A 543 5.18 15.12 29.82
CA LEU A 543 5.45 15.37 31.24
C LEU A 543 5.61 16.87 31.56
N HIS A 544 6.18 17.65 30.64
CA HIS A 544 6.26 19.12 30.75
C HIS A 544 4.85 19.71 30.83
N LEU A 545 4.04 19.49 29.79
CA LEU A 545 2.68 20.05 29.73
C LEU A 545 1.78 19.60 30.90
N ALA A 546 1.84 18.31 31.29
CA ALA A 546 1.09 17.81 32.44
C ALA A 546 1.55 18.43 33.77
N ALA A 547 2.82 18.79 33.91
CA ALA A 547 3.37 19.43 35.10
C ALA A 547 3.10 20.94 35.15
N CYS A 548 3.18 21.60 33.99
CA CYS A 548 2.87 23.01 33.75
C CYS A 548 1.38 23.34 33.96
N GLU A 549 0.48 22.58 33.34
CA GLU A 549 -0.97 22.77 33.52
C GLU A 549 -1.45 22.28 34.90
N GLY A 550 -0.76 21.32 35.49
CA GLY A 550 -0.97 20.91 36.88
C GLY A 550 -1.87 19.69 37.06
N HIS A 551 -1.63 18.61 36.31
CA HIS A 551 -2.40 17.37 36.30
C HIS A 551 -1.71 16.24 37.09
N PRO A 552 -1.76 16.22 38.44
CA PRO A 552 -0.95 15.32 39.28
C PRO A 552 -1.24 13.82 39.03
N THR A 553 -2.48 13.47 38.67
CA THR A 553 -2.88 12.10 38.33
C THR A 553 -2.21 11.63 37.03
N LEU A 554 -2.05 12.53 36.06
CA LEU A 554 -1.39 12.24 34.79
C LEU A 554 0.13 12.22 34.94
N VAL A 555 0.72 13.19 35.66
CA VAL A 555 2.15 13.20 36.01
C VAL A 555 2.54 11.89 36.70
N ARG A 556 1.72 11.41 37.65
CA ARG A 556 1.92 10.10 38.31
C ARG A 556 1.88 8.94 37.31
N PHE A 557 0.90 8.91 36.40
CA PHE A 557 0.78 7.86 35.37
C PHE A 557 1.99 7.83 34.42
N LEU A 558 2.43 8.99 33.92
CA LEU A 558 3.59 9.11 33.03
C LEU A 558 4.88 8.61 33.70
N LEU A 559 5.08 8.94 34.98
CA LEU A 559 6.27 8.53 35.74
C LEU A 559 6.26 7.04 36.13
N THR A 560 5.14 6.51 36.65
CA THR A 560 5.12 5.15 37.23
C THR A 560 4.74 4.06 36.23
N VAL A 561 3.84 4.35 35.28
CA VAL A 561 3.36 3.38 34.27
C VAL A 561 4.05 3.64 32.94
N GLY A 562 4.00 4.89 32.46
CA GLY A 562 4.66 5.31 31.23
C GLY A 562 6.20 5.23 31.25
N LYS A 563 6.81 5.20 32.44
CA LYS A 563 8.27 5.23 32.68
C LYS A 563 8.99 6.34 31.90
N VAL A 564 8.30 7.46 31.67
CA VAL A 564 8.82 8.63 30.94
C VAL A 564 10.02 9.20 31.68
N ASN A 565 11.00 9.74 30.94
CA ASN A 565 12.11 10.48 31.55
C ASN A 565 11.57 11.57 32.47
N TYR A 566 12.07 11.63 33.71
CA TYR A 566 11.63 12.59 34.73
C TYR A 566 12.35 13.95 34.65
N ALA A 567 13.50 14.00 33.95
CA ALA A 567 14.29 15.22 33.73
C ALA A 567 14.74 15.40 32.26
N PRO A 568 13.82 15.38 31.28
CA PRO A 568 14.07 15.99 29.97
C PRO A 568 14.26 17.50 30.16
N GLN A 569 14.93 18.15 29.20
CA GLN A 569 15.09 19.60 29.14
C GLN A 569 14.41 20.15 27.88
N ASP A 570 13.66 21.23 28.03
CA ASP A 570 13.11 21.99 26.90
C ASP A 570 14.18 22.89 26.24
N ARG A 571 13.76 23.62 25.19
CA ARG A 571 14.57 24.63 24.47
C ARG A 571 15.14 25.73 25.38
N TRP A 572 14.55 25.97 26.55
CA TRP A 572 14.98 26.96 27.54
C TRP A 572 15.78 26.36 28.71
N GLY A 573 16.13 25.07 28.63
CA GLY A 573 16.88 24.33 29.64
C GLY A 573 16.09 24.04 30.92
N LYS A 574 14.75 24.17 30.89
CA LYS A 574 13.86 23.87 32.01
C LYS A 574 13.51 22.39 32.03
N THR A 575 13.34 21.86 33.24
CA THR A 575 12.75 20.54 33.46
C THR A 575 11.25 20.66 33.80
N PRO A 576 10.47 19.57 33.74
CA PRO A 576 9.08 19.57 34.20
C PRO A 576 8.90 20.00 35.67
N TYR A 577 9.93 19.85 36.51
CA TYR A 577 9.92 20.34 37.89
C TYR A 577 10.06 21.87 37.95
N ASP A 578 10.91 22.45 37.11
CA ASP A 578 11.09 23.90 37.02
C ASP A 578 9.83 24.59 36.47
N GLU A 579 9.18 23.99 35.46
CA GLU A 579 7.88 24.45 34.98
C GLU A 579 6.80 24.37 36.08
N ALA A 580 6.62 23.20 36.72
CA ALA A 580 5.65 23.06 37.81
C ALA A 580 5.87 24.09 38.93
N LYS A 581 7.12 24.43 39.22
CA LYS A 581 7.47 25.46 40.21
C LYS A 581 7.20 26.88 39.69
N ALA A 582 7.52 27.18 38.43
CA ALA A 582 7.27 28.48 37.81
C ALA A 582 5.77 28.81 37.69
N PHE A 583 4.94 27.80 37.37
CA PHE A 583 3.48 27.94 37.25
C PHE A 583 2.72 27.63 38.55
N GLY A 584 3.42 27.51 39.70
CA GLY A 584 2.81 27.38 41.03
C GLY A 584 2.09 26.04 41.31
N LYS A 585 2.36 24.99 40.52
CA LYS A 585 1.68 23.68 40.59
C LYS A 585 2.32 22.78 41.64
N GLU A 586 2.19 23.16 42.91
CA GLU A 586 2.85 22.50 44.05
C GLU A 586 2.76 20.98 44.07
N GLU A 587 1.57 20.40 43.84
CA GLU A 587 1.37 18.94 43.89
C GLU A 587 2.14 18.20 42.80
N CYS A 588 2.23 18.77 41.59
CA CYS A 588 3.07 18.21 40.53
C CYS A 588 4.56 18.32 40.89
N ALA A 589 5.00 19.46 41.44
CA ALA A 589 6.37 19.65 41.88
C ALA A 589 6.77 18.68 43.03
N LYS A 590 5.88 18.44 44.00
CA LYS A 590 6.05 17.44 45.08
C LYS A 590 6.18 16.02 44.52
N ILE A 591 5.33 15.64 43.56
CA ILE A 591 5.39 14.33 42.90
C ILE A 591 6.73 14.17 42.15
N LEU A 592 7.11 15.13 41.30
CA LEU A 592 8.34 15.08 40.51
C LEU A 592 9.59 14.99 41.41
N HIS A 593 9.70 15.85 42.42
CA HIS A 593 10.86 15.87 43.31
C HIS A 593 10.96 14.61 44.20
N SER A 594 9.84 14.09 44.69
CA SER A 594 9.84 12.82 45.43
C SER A 594 10.24 11.62 44.55
N TYR A 595 9.88 11.65 43.26
CA TYR A 595 10.28 10.63 42.29
C TYR A 595 11.78 10.74 41.94
N GLU A 596 12.28 11.95 41.74
CA GLU A 596 13.71 12.22 41.53
C GLU A 596 14.56 11.69 42.70
N ILE A 597 14.22 12.07 43.94
CA ILE A 597 14.96 11.60 45.15
C ILE A 597 14.95 10.08 45.22
N LYS A 598 13.83 9.42 44.89
CA LYS A 598 13.72 7.96 44.85
C LYS A 598 14.61 7.36 43.76
N LYS A 599 14.62 7.92 42.55
CA LYS A 599 15.50 7.50 41.43
C LYS A 599 16.97 7.67 41.78
N ARG A 600 17.38 8.83 42.30
CA ARG A 600 18.77 9.12 42.74
C ARG A 600 19.25 8.12 43.80
N LYS A 601 18.41 7.77 44.78
CA LYS A 601 18.71 6.79 45.85
C LYS A 601 18.80 5.34 45.35
N ILE A 602 18.08 4.99 44.28
CA ILE A 602 18.19 3.68 43.63
C ILE A 602 19.52 3.60 42.86
N LEU A 603 19.82 4.60 42.02
CA LEU A 603 21.09 4.70 41.28
C LEU A 603 22.33 4.69 42.19
N THR A 604 22.30 5.32 43.37
CA THR A 604 23.42 5.23 44.33
C THR A 604 23.55 3.84 44.95
N ARG A 605 22.45 3.11 45.18
CA ARG A 605 22.52 1.72 45.65
C ARG A 605 23.03 0.77 44.57
N GLU A 606 22.54 0.91 43.34
CA GLU A 606 23.00 0.11 42.19
C GLU A 606 24.50 0.34 41.95
N ALA A 607 24.97 1.59 41.95
CA ALA A 607 26.40 1.92 41.82
C ALA A 607 27.28 1.41 42.98
N ILE A 608 26.74 1.33 44.21
CA ILE A 608 27.44 0.74 45.36
C ILE A 608 27.52 -0.80 45.22
N VAL A 609 26.44 -1.45 44.76
CA VAL A 609 26.43 -2.91 44.53
C VAL A 609 27.38 -3.29 43.38
N ASP A 610 27.39 -2.55 42.28
CA ASP A 610 28.34 -2.75 41.17
C ASP A 610 29.80 -2.47 41.57
N ALA A 611 30.04 -1.65 42.61
CA ALA A 611 31.37 -1.46 43.19
C ALA A 611 31.77 -2.66 44.06
N VAL A 612 30.90 -3.11 44.97
CA VAL A 612 31.16 -4.29 45.82
C VAL A 612 31.38 -5.56 44.98
N ILE A 613 30.58 -5.79 43.93
CA ILE A 613 30.75 -6.94 43.02
C ILE A 613 32.08 -6.86 42.23
N LYS A 614 32.64 -5.66 42.04
CA LYS A 614 34.00 -5.49 41.47
C LYS A 614 35.10 -5.71 42.51
N GLU A 615 34.87 -5.39 43.77
CA GLU A 615 35.80 -5.66 44.87
C GLU A 615 35.86 -7.17 45.16
N GLU A 616 34.72 -7.85 45.30
CA GLU A 616 34.65 -9.32 45.46
C GLU A 616 35.37 -10.06 44.31
N ARG A 617 35.16 -9.65 43.05
CA ARG A 617 35.87 -10.20 41.88
C ARG A 617 37.36 -9.89 41.80
N ASN A 618 37.86 -8.96 42.62
CA ASN A 618 39.29 -8.70 42.76
C ASN A 618 39.88 -9.49 43.95
N GLU A 619 39.11 -9.73 45.01
CA GLU A 619 39.51 -10.61 46.12
C GLU A 619 39.57 -12.09 45.70
N GLU A 620 38.63 -12.58 44.88
CA GLU A 620 38.73 -13.92 44.29
C GLU A 620 40.03 -14.11 43.48
N LYS A 621 40.56 -13.04 42.88
CA LYS A 621 41.83 -13.07 42.13
C LYS A 621 43.07 -13.03 43.02
N SER A 622 43.01 -12.44 44.21
CA SER A 622 44.14 -12.43 45.15
C SER A 622 44.24 -13.71 45.96
N LEU A 623 43.12 -14.38 46.21
CA LEU A 623 43.09 -15.70 46.87
C LEU A 623 43.70 -16.80 46.00
N ASN A 624 43.61 -16.69 44.68
CA ASN A 624 44.08 -17.73 43.75
C ASN A 624 45.61 -17.64 43.42
N THR A 625 46.33 -16.65 43.94
CA THR A 625 47.79 -16.51 43.75
C THR A 625 48.64 -17.08 44.90
N GLY A 626 48.04 -17.65 45.95
CA GLY A 626 48.77 -18.08 47.16
C GLY A 626 49.40 -19.48 47.17
N ASN A 627 49.29 -20.28 46.09
CA ASN A 627 49.39 -21.74 46.19
C ASN A 627 50.38 -22.42 45.20
N ASN A 628 51.49 -21.76 44.82
CA ASN A 628 52.38 -22.28 43.76
C ASN A 628 53.90 -22.00 43.91
N GLU A 629 54.48 -22.12 45.12
CA GLU A 629 55.95 -22.03 45.33
C GLU A 629 56.54 -23.14 46.23
N ILE A 630 56.43 -24.42 45.85
CA ILE A 630 57.34 -25.47 46.38
C ILE A 630 57.73 -26.50 45.30
N HIS A 631 58.76 -26.20 44.49
CA HIS A 631 59.94 -27.10 44.37
C HIS A 631 61.10 -26.59 43.47
N ARG A 632 62.25 -26.41 44.13
CA ARG A 632 63.61 -26.85 43.72
C ARG A 632 64.30 -26.26 42.48
N ASN A 633 65.33 -25.47 42.80
CA ASN A 633 66.61 -25.31 42.10
C ASN A 633 67.11 -26.59 41.40
N THR A 634 67.82 -26.43 40.27
CA THR A 634 69.31 -26.40 40.21
C THR A 634 69.78 -25.93 38.82
N ASP A 635 70.84 -25.12 38.78
CA ASP A 635 72.03 -25.16 37.89
C ASP A 635 71.87 -25.41 36.36
N SER A 636 72.55 -24.74 35.42
CA SER A 636 73.61 -23.71 35.50
C SER A 636 73.93 -23.06 34.13
N ASP A 637 74.50 -21.85 34.18
CA ASP A 637 75.53 -21.30 33.27
C ASP A 637 75.20 -20.70 31.86
N SER A 638 76.13 -19.84 31.40
CA SER A 638 76.33 -19.28 30.04
C SER A 638 75.35 -18.23 29.43
N GLY A 639 75.68 -16.94 29.61
CA GLY A 639 76.34 -16.16 28.55
C GLY A 639 75.57 -15.61 27.32
N GLY A 640 74.89 -14.46 27.49
CA GLY A 640 75.10 -13.22 26.69
C GLY A 640 74.60 -13.06 25.24
N THR A 641 74.18 -11.81 24.91
CA THR A 641 73.95 -11.22 23.56
C THR A 641 72.87 -11.84 22.65
N SER A 642 72.18 -11.12 21.75
CA SER A 642 71.89 -9.66 21.61
C SER A 642 70.84 -9.45 20.51
N ASP A 643 70.07 -8.35 20.62
CA ASP A 643 69.42 -7.59 19.54
C ASP A 643 68.36 -8.20 18.58
N GLN A 644 67.25 -7.45 18.47
CA GLN A 644 66.44 -7.10 17.27
C GLN A 644 65.67 -8.16 16.45
N GLU A 645 64.43 -7.76 16.10
CA GLU A 645 63.75 -7.93 14.79
C GLU A 645 63.43 -9.36 14.26
N GLU A 646 62.33 -9.60 13.52
CA GLU A 646 61.07 -8.87 13.35
C GLU A 646 59.96 -9.87 12.90
N ASP A 647 58.72 -9.39 12.84
CA ASP A 647 57.64 -9.82 11.93
C ASP A 647 57.05 -11.27 11.84
N HIS A 648 55.72 -11.26 12.01
CA HIS A 648 54.68 -11.83 11.13
C HIS A 648 54.39 -13.34 11.03
N THR A 649 53.10 -13.66 11.30
CA THR A 649 52.22 -14.65 10.63
C THR A 649 52.68 -16.12 10.49
N GLY A 650 51.86 -17.13 10.77
CA GLY A 650 50.40 -17.22 10.89
C GLY A 650 49.90 -18.46 10.11
N LEU A 651 48.71 -18.99 10.42
CA LEU A 651 48.18 -20.30 9.95
C LEU A 651 48.98 -21.52 10.50
N SER A 652 48.43 -22.75 10.62
CA SER A 652 47.02 -23.23 10.69
C SER A 652 46.99 -24.69 11.20
N MET A 653 45.83 -25.13 11.72
CA MET A 653 45.31 -26.50 11.94
C MET A 653 46.22 -27.74 11.75
N LEU A 654 46.08 -28.76 12.65
CA LEU A 654 45.65 -30.14 12.30
C LEU A 654 45.58 -31.11 13.51
N ASN A 655 44.70 -32.12 13.39
CA ASN A 655 44.54 -33.40 14.14
C ASN A 655 44.16 -33.32 15.64
N ASP A 656 43.10 -33.93 16.21
CA ASP A 656 42.24 -35.13 15.97
C ASP A 656 42.61 -36.42 16.74
N ILE A 657 41.56 -37.19 17.12
CA ILE A 657 41.52 -38.59 17.64
C ILE A 657 41.95 -38.76 19.13
N ASN A 658 41.22 -39.43 20.03
CA ASN A 658 39.93 -40.17 20.00
C ASN A 658 39.08 -39.83 21.29
N GLU A 659 38.12 -40.56 21.88
CA GLU A 659 37.56 -41.93 21.80
C GLU A 659 36.07 -41.95 22.28
N GLU A 660 35.43 -43.12 22.53
CA GLU A 660 34.01 -43.27 22.93
C GLU A 660 33.79 -43.90 24.33
N SER A 661 32.65 -43.61 24.99
CA SER A 661 31.67 -44.62 25.51
C SER A 661 30.59 -44.06 26.48
N SER A 662 29.32 -44.46 26.25
CA SER A 662 28.19 -44.66 27.22
C SER A 662 27.79 -43.55 28.24
N ASP A 663 26.54 -43.38 28.68
CA ASP A 663 25.30 -44.16 28.43
C ASP A 663 24.02 -43.27 28.52
N SER A 664 22.85 -43.90 28.43
CA SER A 664 21.51 -43.33 28.44
C SER A 664 21.14 -42.41 29.62
N ASP A 665 20.27 -41.42 29.37
CA ASP A 665 18.92 -41.48 29.95
C ASP A 665 17.85 -40.67 29.18
N GLN A 666 16.60 -41.12 29.21
CA GLN A 666 15.43 -40.36 28.72
C GLN A 666 14.43 -40.13 29.85
N GLN A 667 14.16 -38.87 30.20
CA GLN A 667 12.89 -38.56 30.84
C GLN A 667 12.32 -37.19 30.47
N ARG A 668 11.02 -37.17 30.21
CA ARG A 668 10.25 -36.00 29.76
C ARG A 668 9.91 -35.13 30.96
N HIS A 669 9.74 -33.82 30.74
CA HIS A 669 8.98 -32.97 31.66
C HIS A 669 7.69 -32.52 30.97
N SER A 670 6.57 -32.74 31.65
CA SER A 670 5.22 -32.59 31.10
C SER A 670 4.71 -31.15 31.24
N ILE A 671 4.22 -30.59 30.13
CA ILE A 671 3.49 -29.32 30.14
C ILE A 671 2.11 -29.56 30.76
N ILE A 672 1.79 -28.85 31.84
CA ILE A 672 0.49 -28.96 32.53
C ILE A 672 -0.54 -28.08 31.82
N ILE A 673 -1.47 -28.69 31.09
CA ILE A 673 -2.66 -28.03 30.54
C ILE A 673 -3.79 -28.16 31.57
N ARG A 674 -4.33 -27.03 32.03
CA ARG A 674 -5.53 -27.02 32.89
C ARG A 674 -6.79 -27.03 32.01
N HIS A 675 -7.52 -28.14 32.01
CA HIS A 675 -8.90 -28.15 31.52
C HIS A 675 -9.83 -27.44 32.52
N PHE A 676 -10.70 -26.57 32.01
CA PHE A 676 -11.98 -26.28 32.65
C PHE A 676 -13.00 -27.31 32.20
N SER A 677 -13.90 -27.71 33.11
CA SER A 677 -15.09 -28.51 32.79
C SER A 677 -16.33 -27.64 33.05
N PRO A 678 -17.37 -27.69 32.19
CA PRO A 678 -18.65 -27.06 32.48
C PRO A 678 -19.54 -27.98 33.33
N GLU A 679 -20.38 -27.36 34.17
CA GLU A 679 -21.75 -27.74 34.61
C GLU A 679 -22.02 -27.29 36.05
N GLU A 680 -22.65 -26.11 36.19
CA GLU A 680 -23.86 -25.84 36.99
C GLU A 680 -24.54 -24.56 36.47
#